data_AF-A0A5B0D7J7-F1
#
_entry.id   AF-A0A5B0D7J7-F1
#
_cell.length_a   1.000
_cell.length_b   1.000
_cell.length_c   1.000
_cell.angle_alpha   90.00
_cell.angle_beta   90.00
_cell.angle_gamma   90.00
#
_symmetry.space_group_name_H-M   'P 1'
#
loop_
_entity.id
_entity.type
_entity.pdbx_description
1 polymer ?
#
loop_
_entity_poly.entity_id
_entity_poly.type
_entity_poly.pdbx_seq_one_letter_code
_entity_poly.pdbx_strand_id
1 'polypeptide(L)'
;MSLSRRTFLTAAAASSALALLPLDARTAQASASPGLHPWGVAPPDGARGARLTNLAHLRFLLAEVPVVASATHTTFGIEESPRVLAPWTYADTDGAGGYRPVGGGTRDAVTGYWTQGAYNADDIARAAIVFLRDWQATGDPQSRDEARDVLRSLAFLQTTSGDNAGRVVLWQQEDGTLTPSAIPVELPDPSDSAESYWLARSVWAFGEGYAAFRREDAAFAAFLLERLHLALDALGRESLSRAGQWVRSDGRDLPAWLIAGGADATAEAMLGLAAATEAGDARSRQALQTYGDGVAAMASDPKKGWPFGAVLPWTGSLGFWHAWGAAAPEALARAGAVLRRRDWRAAAVADAGTFTPQVLASGGPHNAWAPLPAEAQIAYGAHGRVAGAVQAATVGGEGLRVLAGLAAGWFFGANTAGIPVYDPATGVTFDGVETDGRVNRNSGAESTIHGLLTMLLLDANRDIARIATSITGLSSFSGLRVLEAESARLSAGCSIVRPEGGAWIGEGNLSGAAYVRVPAGETVEFDVTEADGILHGLVWRQAADAGDAVWEVFRGRRRLWSTRTPAGGAGDRGLTEADGMLVPQLLGGDLPAEAVTVRCTSRGDVRLDALVIQPAVSSAVYATTSGAAVLYAGGTRRDQRIAPLAPGSGRSYDADGSPRGQAVQGGRVRVRGGGFTITR
;
A
#
# COMPACT_ATOMS: atom_id res chain seq x y z
N MET A 1 -1.45 28.21 10.33
CA MET A 1 -2.68 27.61 9.77
C MET A 1 -2.25 26.56 8.77
N SER A 2 -2.19 25.30 9.20
CA SER A 2 -1.76 24.18 8.37
C SER A 2 -2.92 23.78 7.46
N LEU A 3 -2.78 24.01 6.16
CA LEU A 3 -3.61 23.35 5.16
C LEU A 3 -3.42 21.82 5.34
N SER A 4 -4.51 21.12 5.58
CA SER A 4 -4.53 19.66 5.78
C SER A 4 -3.94 18.95 4.56
N ARG A 5 -3.23 17.84 4.80
CA ARG A 5 -2.69 16.87 3.82
C ARG A 5 -3.78 16.30 2.88
N ARG A 6 -5.04 16.72 3.05
CA ARG A 6 -6.16 16.62 2.11
C ARG A 6 -5.72 16.91 0.67
N THR A 7 -4.90 17.94 0.39
CA THR A 7 -4.45 18.22 -0.99
C THR A 7 -3.46 17.20 -1.52
N PHE A 8 -2.66 16.53 -0.68
CA PHE A 8 -1.70 15.51 -1.13
C PHE A 8 -2.39 14.16 -1.39
N LEU A 9 -3.28 13.73 -0.48
CA LEU A 9 -4.10 12.52 -0.67
C LEU A 9 -5.16 12.70 -1.77
N THR A 10 -5.68 13.91 -1.96
CA THR A 10 -6.55 14.20 -3.12
C THR A 10 -5.77 14.50 -4.39
N ALA A 11 -4.54 15.02 -4.40
CA ALA A 11 -3.78 15.21 -5.64
C ALA A 11 -3.31 13.88 -6.24
N ALA A 12 -2.90 12.92 -5.40
CA ALA A 12 -2.58 11.56 -5.86
C ALA A 12 -3.81 10.81 -6.40
N ALA A 13 -5.03 11.14 -5.93
CA ALA A 13 -6.29 10.53 -6.38
C ALA A 13 -7.03 11.35 -7.48
N ALA A 14 -6.85 12.68 -7.56
CA ALA A 14 -7.59 13.57 -8.46
C ALA A 14 -7.05 13.57 -9.88
N SER A 15 -5.79 13.18 -10.08
CA SER A 15 -5.20 12.97 -11.41
C SER A 15 -5.91 11.87 -12.20
N SER A 16 -6.58 10.93 -11.51
CA SER A 16 -7.38 9.86 -12.14
C SER A 16 -8.83 10.27 -12.47
N ALA A 17 -9.30 11.43 -11.98
CA ALA A 17 -10.72 11.81 -12.04
C ALA A 17 -11.04 12.97 -13.01
N LEU A 18 -10.05 13.71 -13.51
CA LEU A 18 -10.26 14.86 -14.40
C LEU A 18 -10.13 14.50 -15.89
N ALA A 19 -10.93 13.54 -16.35
CA ALA A 19 -11.13 13.31 -17.78
C ALA A 19 -12.52 12.72 -18.10
N LEU A 20 -13.61 13.30 -17.59
CA LEU A 20 -14.95 13.00 -18.07
C LEU A 20 -15.81 14.26 -18.15
N LEU A 21 -15.91 14.84 -19.34
CA LEU A 21 -17.06 15.68 -19.71
C LEU A 21 -18.23 14.77 -20.13
N PRO A 22 -19.48 15.12 -19.81
CA PRO A 22 -20.63 14.26 -20.03
C PRO A 22 -21.02 14.24 -21.51
N LEU A 23 -21.09 13.04 -22.10
CA LEU A 23 -21.88 12.81 -23.31
C LEU A 23 -23.25 12.29 -22.86
N ASP A 24 -24.29 13.04 -23.23
CA ASP A 24 -25.69 12.78 -22.91
C ASP A 24 -26.12 11.34 -23.18
N ALA A 25 -26.53 10.63 -22.12
CA ALA A 25 -27.16 9.34 -22.22
C ALA A 25 -28.64 9.52 -22.60
N ARG A 26 -28.97 9.29 -23.88
CA ARG A 26 -30.34 8.93 -24.26
C ARG A 26 -30.55 7.43 -24.03
N THR A 27 -31.55 7.16 -23.21
CA THR A 27 -32.07 5.84 -22.86
C THR A 27 -32.53 5.04 -24.08
N ALA A 28 -32.03 3.81 -24.19
CA ALA A 28 -32.68 2.75 -24.96
C ALA A 28 -32.41 1.39 -24.29
N GLN A 29 -33.46 0.82 -23.70
CA GLN A 29 -33.54 -0.59 -23.32
C GLN A 29 -33.41 -1.46 -24.57
N ALA A 30 -32.52 -2.46 -24.54
CA ALA A 30 -32.67 -3.66 -25.37
C ALA A 30 -31.89 -4.85 -24.78
N SER A 31 -32.66 -5.82 -24.27
CA SER A 31 -32.51 -7.28 -24.39
C SER A 31 -31.13 -7.90 -24.65
N ALA A 32 -30.75 -8.78 -23.73
CA ALA A 32 -29.63 -9.72 -23.81
C ALA A 32 -29.66 -10.65 -25.04
N SER A 33 -28.47 -10.93 -25.58
CA SER A 33 -28.10 -12.20 -26.21
C SER A 33 -26.55 -12.33 -26.26
N PRO A 34 -25.98 -13.54 -26.05
CA PRO A 34 -24.54 -13.73 -25.91
C PRO A 34 -23.87 -13.88 -27.28
N GLY A 35 -23.03 -12.92 -27.65
CA GLY A 35 -22.16 -12.99 -28.81
C GLY A 35 -20.72 -13.30 -28.40
N LEU A 36 -20.35 -14.58 -28.47
CA LEU A 36 -18.96 -15.05 -28.43
C LEU A 36 -18.22 -14.58 -29.70
N HIS A 37 -17.14 -13.81 -29.54
CA HIS A 37 -16.05 -13.76 -30.52
C HIS A 37 -14.70 -13.83 -29.83
N PRO A 38 -13.70 -14.47 -30.46
CA PRO A 38 -12.66 -15.19 -29.74
C PRO A 38 -11.32 -14.45 -29.76
N TRP A 39 -10.77 -14.15 -28.58
CA TRP A 39 -9.33 -14.00 -28.42
C TRP A 39 -8.77 -15.38 -28.07
N GLY A 40 -8.68 -16.22 -29.10
CA GLY A 40 -8.13 -17.56 -29.01
C GLY A 40 -6.89 -17.66 -29.90
N VAL A 41 -5.72 -17.52 -29.32
CA VAL A 41 -4.50 -18.17 -29.81
C VAL A 41 -3.84 -18.80 -28.59
N ALA A 42 -3.93 -20.12 -28.49
CA ALA A 42 -3.17 -20.89 -27.51
C ALA A 42 -1.66 -20.70 -27.78
N PRO A 43 -0.83 -20.48 -26.75
CA PRO A 43 0.61 -20.44 -26.96
C PRO A 43 1.12 -21.86 -27.28
N PRO A 44 2.10 -21.99 -28.18
CA PRO A 44 2.69 -23.29 -28.50
C PRO A 44 3.41 -23.87 -27.28
N ASP A 45 3.22 -25.17 -27.06
CA ASP A 45 3.97 -25.99 -26.13
C ASP A 45 5.48 -25.86 -26.38
N GLY A 46 6.25 -25.43 -25.36
CA GLY A 46 7.72 -25.51 -25.41
C GLY A 46 8.55 -24.48 -24.65
N ALA A 47 7.96 -23.53 -23.91
CA ALA A 47 8.76 -22.52 -23.21
C ALA A 47 9.30 -23.02 -21.85
N ARG A 48 10.60 -23.31 -21.78
CA ARG A 48 11.37 -23.07 -20.53
C ARG A 48 11.01 -21.65 -20.06
N GLY A 49 10.36 -21.53 -18.90
CA GLY A 49 9.51 -20.39 -18.54
C GLY A 49 10.02 -19.02 -19.01
N ALA A 50 9.27 -18.39 -19.91
CA ALA A 50 9.56 -17.05 -20.42
C ALA A 50 9.75 -16.05 -19.27
N ARG A 51 10.62 -15.06 -19.49
CA ARG A 51 10.81 -13.92 -18.59
C ARG A 51 9.53 -13.09 -18.56
N LEU A 52 9.08 -12.70 -17.38
CA LEU A 52 7.88 -11.88 -17.19
C LEU A 52 8.20 -10.40 -17.36
N THR A 53 9.38 -9.94 -16.91
CA THR A 53 9.79 -8.55 -17.06
C THR A 53 9.92 -8.18 -18.54
N ASN A 54 9.20 -7.15 -18.95
CA ASN A 54 9.27 -6.56 -20.28
C ASN A 54 9.32 -5.04 -20.17
N LEU A 55 10.47 -4.44 -20.47
CA LEU A 55 10.72 -3.01 -20.29
C LEU A 55 10.16 -2.13 -21.42
N ALA A 56 9.49 -2.71 -22.44
CA ALA A 56 9.12 -1.97 -23.64
C ALA A 56 8.21 -0.76 -23.34
N HIS A 57 7.18 -0.93 -22.49
CA HIS A 57 6.31 0.19 -22.12
C HIS A 57 7.02 1.25 -21.26
N LEU A 58 7.89 0.87 -20.31
CA LEU A 58 8.66 1.86 -19.54
C LEU A 58 9.62 2.64 -20.44
N ARG A 59 10.26 1.98 -21.41
CA ARG A 59 11.12 2.63 -22.42
C ARG A 59 10.32 3.54 -23.35
N PHE A 60 9.09 3.18 -23.68
CA PHE A 60 8.16 4.06 -24.40
C PHE A 60 7.85 5.34 -23.61
N LEU A 61 7.75 5.26 -22.28
CA LEU A 61 7.55 6.42 -21.43
C LEU A 61 8.81 7.29 -21.27
N LEU A 62 10.01 6.79 -21.59
CA LEU A 62 11.23 7.60 -21.49
C LEU A 62 11.29 8.67 -22.59
N ALA A 63 11.65 9.88 -22.18
CA ALA A 63 11.96 10.98 -23.06
C ALA A 63 13.34 11.56 -22.75
N GLU A 64 14.03 12.05 -23.78
CA GLU A 64 15.22 12.88 -23.60
C GLU A 64 14.81 14.28 -23.14
N VAL A 65 15.42 14.74 -22.05
CA VAL A 65 15.16 16.05 -21.46
C VAL A 65 16.46 16.87 -21.51
N PRO A 66 16.48 18.05 -22.14
CA PRO A 66 17.64 18.93 -22.09
C PRO A 66 17.80 19.47 -20.67
N VAL A 67 19.04 19.55 -20.18
CA VAL A 67 19.34 20.09 -18.85
C VAL A 67 20.44 21.13 -18.95
N VAL A 68 20.29 22.21 -18.20
CA VAL A 68 21.27 23.31 -18.14
C VAL A 68 21.66 23.53 -16.70
N ALA A 69 22.96 23.49 -16.42
CA ALA A 69 23.47 23.74 -15.08
C ALA A 69 23.07 25.13 -14.60
N SER A 70 22.66 25.22 -13.34
CA SER A 70 22.44 26.48 -12.63
C SER A 70 23.34 26.55 -11.39
N ALA A 71 23.25 27.65 -10.63
CA ALA A 71 24.00 27.78 -9.37
C ALA A 71 23.61 26.72 -8.32
N THR A 72 22.41 26.13 -8.44
CA THR A 72 21.82 25.22 -7.45
C THR A 72 21.44 23.85 -8.01
N HIS A 73 21.53 23.62 -9.32
CA HIS A 73 21.12 22.35 -9.94
C HIS A 73 22.12 21.93 -11.02
N THR A 74 22.63 20.71 -10.92
CA THR A 74 23.58 20.12 -11.88
C THR A 74 23.60 18.61 -11.77
N THR A 75 24.12 17.93 -12.78
CA THR A 75 24.26 16.46 -12.79
C THR A 75 25.62 16.00 -13.30
N PHE A 76 25.87 14.71 -13.19
CA PHE A 76 27.13 14.11 -13.63
C PHE A 76 27.33 14.29 -15.14
N GLY A 77 28.49 14.83 -15.52
CA GLY A 77 28.88 15.02 -16.92
C GLY A 77 27.91 15.91 -17.72
N ILE A 78 27.35 16.95 -17.09
CA ILE A 78 26.35 17.82 -17.73
C ILE A 78 26.93 18.63 -18.91
N GLU A 79 28.22 18.95 -18.89
CA GLU A 79 28.89 19.70 -19.96
C GLU A 79 29.11 18.82 -21.19
N GLU A 80 29.45 17.55 -20.99
CA GLU A 80 29.68 16.59 -22.07
C GLU A 80 28.37 16.03 -22.64
N SER A 81 27.34 15.89 -21.80
CA SER A 81 26.04 15.35 -22.19
C SER A 81 24.91 16.14 -21.51
N PRO A 82 24.46 17.27 -22.10
CA PRO A 82 23.41 18.13 -21.53
C PRO A 82 21.99 17.59 -21.78
N ARG A 83 21.84 16.25 -21.80
CA ARG A 83 20.58 15.54 -21.92
C ARG A 83 20.54 14.39 -20.93
N VAL A 84 19.36 14.16 -20.37
CA VAL A 84 19.06 13.07 -19.44
C VAL A 84 17.78 12.35 -19.88
N LEU A 85 17.49 11.19 -19.29
CA LEU A 85 16.25 10.46 -19.53
C LEU A 85 15.29 10.62 -18.36
N ALA A 86 14.01 10.89 -18.65
CA ALA A 86 12.95 10.92 -17.65
C ALA A 86 11.69 10.21 -18.18
N PRO A 87 11.01 9.39 -17.37
CA PRO A 87 9.72 8.82 -17.74
C PRO A 87 8.62 9.86 -17.63
N TRP A 88 7.76 9.95 -18.65
CA TRP A 88 6.49 10.67 -18.57
C TRP A 88 5.65 10.20 -17.39
N THR A 89 5.07 11.15 -16.67
CA THR A 89 4.29 10.86 -15.45
C THR A 89 3.07 9.98 -15.76
N TYR A 90 2.25 10.38 -16.75
CA TYR A 90 1.02 9.68 -17.11
C TYR A 90 1.04 9.19 -18.56
N ALA A 91 0.18 8.22 -18.86
CA ALA A 91 -0.13 7.84 -20.23
C ALA A 91 -1.60 7.41 -20.36
N ASP A 92 -2.35 8.17 -21.16
CA ASP A 92 -3.76 7.92 -21.41
C ASP A 92 -3.93 6.83 -22.46
N THR A 93 -4.87 5.91 -22.24
CA THR A 93 -5.26 4.94 -23.26
C THR A 93 -6.08 5.61 -24.37
N ASP A 94 -5.82 5.23 -25.63
CA ASP A 94 -6.67 5.62 -26.76
C ASP A 94 -7.90 4.71 -26.96
N GLY A 95 -8.05 3.67 -26.12
CA GLY A 95 -9.11 2.67 -26.21
C GLY A 95 -8.94 1.62 -27.32
N ALA A 96 -7.96 1.78 -28.21
CA ALA A 96 -7.60 0.87 -29.30
C ALA A 96 -6.31 0.06 -29.02
N GLY A 97 -5.75 0.19 -27.81
CA GLY A 97 -4.54 -0.51 -27.37
C GLY A 97 -3.27 0.33 -27.43
N GLY A 98 -3.37 1.60 -27.84
CA GLY A 98 -2.28 2.57 -27.79
C GLY A 98 -2.33 3.45 -26.55
N TYR A 99 -1.22 4.17 -26.33
CA TYR A 99 -1.03 5.10 -25.20
C TYR A 99 -0.48 6.43 -25.70
N ARG A 100 -0.90 7.51 -25.05
CA ARG A 100 -0.38 8.86 -25.29
C ARG A 100 0.23 9.40 -23.99
N PRO A 101 1.54 9.72 -23.96
CA PRO A 101 2.15 10.32 -22.77
C PRO A 101 1.56 11.69 -22.45
N VAL A 102 1.41 11.97 -21.15
CA VAL A 102 0.76 13.18 -20.61
C VAL A 102 1.52 13.64 -19.37
N GLY A 103 1.70 14.96 -19.23
CA GLY A 103 2.21 15.56 -18.00
C GLY A 103 1.12 15.70 -16.94
N GLY A 104 1.51 16.13 -15.74
CA GLY A 104 0.62 16.34 -14.62
C GLY A 104 -0.15 17.66 -14.69
N GLY A 105 -1.43 17.57 -14.37
CA GLY A 105 -2.36 18.69 -14.39
C GLY A 105 -2.78 19.09 -15.81
N THR A 106 -3.15 20.36 -15.99
CA THR A 106 -3.63 20.88 -17.27
C THR A 106 -2.46 21.41 -18.09
N ARG A 107 -2.51 21.28 -19.41
CA ARG A 107 -1.52 21.91 -20.29
C ARG A 107 -1.92 23.36 -20.60
N ASP A 108 -1.04 24.30 -20.29
CA ASP A 108 -1.17 25.69 -20.71
C ASP A 108 -0.93 25.80 -22.22
N ALA A 109 -1.90 26.36 -22.95
CA ALA A 109 -1.85 26.44 -24.41
C ALA A 109 -0.86 27.50 -24.94
N VAL A 110 -0.42 28.45 -24.10
CA VAL A 110 0.48 29.54 -24.47
C VAL A 110 1.93 29.14 -24.25
N THR A 111 2.25 28.60 -23.07
CA THR A 111 3.61 28.18 -22.72
C THR A 111 3.91 26.76 -23.18
N GLY A 112 2.88 25.93 -23.38
CA GLY A 112 3.01 24.50 -23.63
C GLY A 112 3.33 23.68 -22.37
N TYR A 113 3.45 24.32 -21.21
CA TYR A 113 3.79 23.68 -19.95
C TYR A 113 2.60 23.04 -19.27
N TRP A 114 2.89 22.00 -18.51
CA TRP A 114 1.95 21.33 -17.63
C TRP A 114 1.88 22.08 -16.31
N THR A 115 0.67 22.25 -15.75
CA THR A 115 0.51 23.00 -14.49
C THR A 115 1.27 22.37 -13.31
N GLN A 116 1.58 21.07 -13.37
CA GLN A 116 2.54 20.42 -12.48
C GLN A 116 3.90 20.25 -13.17
N GLY A 117 3.98 19.38 -14.18
CA GLY A 117 5.19 19.09 -14.94
C GLY A 117 5.00 17.87 -15.85
N ALA A 118 5.87 17.68 -16.83
CA ALA A 118 5.86 16.49 -17.69
C ALA A 118 6.38 15.25 -16.94
N TYR A 119 7.43 15.47 -16.14
CA TYR A 119 8.16 14.45 -15.41
C TYR A 119 8.20 14.81 -13.92
N ASN A 120 8.34 13.80 -13.06
CA ASN A 120 8.47 14.01 -11.64
C ASN A 120 9.56 13.13 -11.00
N ALA A 121 10.14 13.64 -9.92
CA ALA A 121 11.20 12.97 -9.17
C ALA A 121 10.78 11.62 -8.57
N ASP A 122 9.49 11.41 -8.25
CA ASP A 122 9.00 10.14 -7.72
C ASP A 122 9.12 9.01 -8.75
N ASP A 123 8.70 9.26 -9.98
CA ASP A 123 8.73 8.30 -11.08
C ASP A 123 10.14 8.10 -11.61
N ILE A 124 10.92 9.18 -11.74
CA ILE A 124 12.34 9.11 -12.11
C ILE A 124 13.11 8.23 -11.12
N ALA A 125 12.93 8.46 -9.81
CA ALA A 125 13.61 7.67 -8.78
C ALA A 125 13.25 6.19 -8.86
N ARG A 126 11.96 5.85 -8.98
CA ARG A 126 11.51 4.45 -9.01
C ARG A 126 11.82 3.76 -10.35
N ALA A 127 11.82 4.49 -11.47
CA ALA A 127 12.26 3.96 -12.76
C ALA A 127 13.75 3.61 -12.75
N ALA A 128 14.60 4.43 -12.11
CA ALA A 128 16.00 4.10 -11.91
C ALA A 128 16.16 2.74 -11.20
N ILE A 129 15.34 2.45 -10.18
CA ILE A 129 15.36 1.16 -9.49
C ILE A 129 15.01 -0.01 -10.43
N VAL A 130 14.01 0.16 -11.31
CA VAL A 130 13.66 -0.89 -12.30
C VAL A 130 14.84 -1.20 -13.21
N PHE A 131 15.45 -0.19 -13.82
CA PHE A 131 16.58 -0.37 -14.73
C PHE A 131 17.82 -0.91 -14.00
N LEU A 132 18.13 -0.42 -12.79
CA LEU A 132 19.23 -0.94 -11.96
C LEU A 132 19.05 -2.41 -11.66
N ARG A 133 17.87 -2.81 -11.16
CA ARG A 133 17.58 -4.19 -10.78
C ARG A 133 17.54 -5.11 -12.00
N ASP A 134 17.01 -4.62 -13.11
CA ASP A 134 17.03 -5.37 -14.36
C ASP A 134 18.45 -5.60 -14.89
N TRP A 135 19.26 -4.55 -14.92
CA TRP A 135 20.66 -4.65 -15.30
C TRP A 135 21.41 -5.64 -14.40
N GLN A 136 21.25 -5.55 -13.09
CA GLN A 136 21.91 -6.47 -12.15
C GLN A 136 21.44 -7.92 -12.32
N ALA A 137 20.18 -8.14 -12.72
CA ALA A 137 19.62 -9.47 -12.93
C ALA A 137 20.04 -10.09 -14.27
N THR A 138 20.23 -9.28 -15.32
CA THR A 138 20.40 -9.76 -16.70
C THR A 138 21.77 -9.48 -17.31
N GLY A 139 22.48 -8.47 -16.80
CA GLY A 139 23.67 -7.91 -17.41
C GLY A 139 23.38 -7.02 -18.63
N ASP A 140 22.12 -6.63 -18.90
CA ASP A 140 21.76 -5.82 -20.07
C ASP A 140 22.44 -4.43 -20.03
N PRO A 141 23.36 -4.12 -20.97
CA PRO A 141 24.02 -2.82 -21.01
C PRO A 141 23.05 -1.68 -21.31
N GLN A 142 21.94 -1.93 -22.02
CA GLN A 142 20.95 -0.88 -22.25
C GLN A 142 20.27 -0.48 -20.93
N SER A 143 19.81 -1.45 -20.12
CA SER A 143 19.28 -1.16 -18.78
C SER A 143 20.31 -0.45 -17.89
N ARG A 144 21.61 -0.76 -18.01
CA ARG A 144 22.67 -0.04 -17.28
C ARG A 144 22.72 1.44 -17.67
N ASP A 145 22.75 1.70 -18.97
CA ASP A 145 22.91 3.06 -19.51
C ASP A 145 21.64 3.89 -19.22
N GLU A 146 20.46 3.28 -19.34
CA GLU A 146 19.17 3.87 -18.94
C GLU A 146 19.15 4.18 -17.43
N ALA A 147 19.59 3.25 -16.57
CA ALA A 147 19.70 3.51 -15.13
C ALA A 147 20.62 4.71 -14.84
N ARG A 148 21.76 4.80 -15.54
CA ARG A 148 22.71 5.91 -15.39
C ARG A 148 22.05 7.24 -15.76
N ASP A 149 21.38 7.33 -16.90
CA ASP A 149 20.78 8.58 -17.38
C ASP A 149 19.54 9.00 -16.59
N VAL A 150 18.74 8.06 -16.10
CA VAL A 150 17.62 8.36 -15.20
C VAL A 150 18.13 8.82 -13.82
N LEU A 151 19.21 8.24 -13.29
CA LEU A 151 19.86 8.74 -12.07
C LEU A 151 20.48 10.13 -12.26
N ARG A 152 21.00 10.43 -13.47
CA ARG A 152 21.45 11.78 -13.82
C ARG A 152 20.28 12.77 -13.83
N SER A 153 19.12 12.38 -14.36
CA SER A 153 17.91 13.19 -14.30
C SER A 153 17.49 13.48 -12.85
N LEU A 154 17.46 12.44 -12.01
CA LEU A 154 17.12 12.60 -10.60
C LEU A 154 18.08 13.53 -9.85
N ALA A 155 19.38 13.39 -10.10
CA ALA A 155 20.39 14.26 -9.50
C ALA A 155 20.29 15.71 -9.98
N PHE A 156 19.81 15.95 -11.22
CA PHE A 156 19.54 17.30 -11.70
C PHE A 156 18.39 17.96 -10.94
N LEU A 157 17.38 17.20 -10.49
CA LEU A 157 16.26 17.71 -9.68
C LEU A 157 16.65 17.99 -8.21
N GLN A 158 17.82 17.52 -7.75
CA GLN A 158 18.29 17.78 -6.40
C GLN A 158 18.93 19.16 -6.31
N THR A 159 18.45 19.98 -5.35
CA THR A 159 19.06 21.26 -5.01
C THR A 159 20.43 21.01 -4.36
N THR A 160 21.51 21.55 -4.92
CA THR A 160 22.89 21.23 -4.53
C THR A 160 23.51 22.20 -3.54
N SER A 161 22.94 23.39 -3.37
CA SER A 161 23.48 24.48 -2.55
C SER A 161 22.37 25.39 -2.03
N GLY A 162 22.68 26.23 -1.04
CA GLY A 162 21.71 27.13 -0.39
C GLY A 162 20.86 26.43 0.68
N ASP A 163 19.80 27.10 1.15
CA ASP A 163 18.99 26.66 2.29
C ASP A 163 18.27 25.31 2.04
N ASN A 164 17.96 25.03 0.78
CA ASN A 164 17.30 23.81 0.33
C ASN A 164 18.27 22.69 -0.06
N ALA A 165 19.59 22.86 0.11
CA ALA A 165 20.58 21.88 -0.33
C ALA A 165 20.29 20.45 0.17
N GLY A 166 20.20 19.50 -0.74
CA GLY A 166 19.90 18.08 -0.48
C GLY A 166 18.45 17.69 -0.69
N ARG A 167 17.52 18.67 -0.69
CA ARG A 167 16.12 18.45 -1.05
C ARG A 167 15.98 18.45 -2.58
N VAL A 168 14.80 18.07 -3.05
CA VAL A 168 14.57 17.75 -4.45
C VAL A 168 13.34 18.50 -4.93
N VAL A 169 13.42 19.11 -6.11
CA VAL A 169 12.26 19.68 -6.80
C VAL A 169 11.46 18.52 -7.41
N LEU A 170 10.14 18.51 -7.17
CA LEU A 170 9.31 17.40 -7.62
C LEU A 170 9.12 17.39 -9.14
N TRP A 171 8.84 18.53 -9.76
CA TRP A 171 8.36 18.57 -11.15
C TRP A 171 9.33 19.22 -12.14
N GLN A 172 9.32 18.71 -13.37
CA GLN A 172 10.08 19.23 -14.50
C GLN A 172 9.26 19.22 -15.80
N GLN A 173 9.41 20.25 -16.62
CA GLN A 173 8.79 20.37 -17.94
C GLN A 173 9.58 19.64 -19.03
N GLU A 174 8.99 19.51 -20.22
CA GLU A 174 9.58 18.82 -21.38
C GLU A 174 10.92 19.45 -21.82
N ASP A 175 11.08 20.76 -21.65
CA ASP A 175 12.28 21.52 -22.01
C ASP A 175 13.32 21.62 -20.88
N GLY A 176 13.13 20.85 -19.81
CA GLY A 176 14.03 20.82 -18.66
C GLY A 176 13.75 21.87 -17.59
N THR A 177 12.83 22.80 -17.82
CA THR A 177 12.45 23.83 -16.84
C THR A 177 11.89 23.20 -15.58
N LEU A 178 12.51 23.50 -14.43
CA LEU A 178 12.01 23.06 -13.13
C LEU A 178 10.69 23.76 -12.80
N THR A 179 9.75 23.05 -12.18
CA THR A 179 8.48 23.61 -11.72
C THR A 179 8.37 23.43 -10.20
N PRO A 180 9.01 24.32 -9.41
CA PRO A 180 9.07 24.15 -7.95
C PRO A 180 7.70 24.27 -7.26
N SER A 181 6.79 25.05 -7.83
CA SER A 181 5.44 25.27 -7.32
C SER A 181 4.43 24.88 -8.40
N ALA A 182 3.75 23.77 -8.19
CA ALA A 182 2.72 23.26 -9.10
C ALA A 182 1.39 24.00 -8.94
N ILE A 183 0.48 23.84 -9.90
CA ILE A 183 -0.90 24.31 -9.81
C ILE A 183 -1.86 23.11 -9.98
N PRO A 184 -2.69 22.78 -8.96
CA PRO A 184 -2.73 23.42 -7.63
C PRO A 184 -1.44 23.19 -6.84
N VAL A 185 -1.18 24.05 -5.86
CA VAL A 185 0.01 23.99 -5.01
C VAL A 185 0.07 22.66 -4.27
N GLU A 186 1.21 21.99 -4.41
CA GLU A 186 1.57 20.80 -3.66
C GLU A 186 2.48 21.19 -2.51
N LEU A 187 2.37 20.47 -1.39
CA LEU A 187 3.19 20.73 -0.22
C LEU A 187 4.26 19.64 -0.06
N PRO A 188 5.51 20.00 0.26
CA PRO A 188 6.02 21.37 0.48
C PRO A 188 5.99 22.28 -0.77
N ASP A 189 5.82 23.59 -0.57
CA ASP A 189 5.81 24.61 -1.63
C ASP A 189 6.87 25.70 -1.34
N PRO A 190 7.91 25.87 -2.19
CA PRO A 190 8.25 25.01 -3.33
C PRO A 190 8.57 23.58 -2.89
N SER A 191 8.51 22.64 -3.82
CA SER A 191 8.71 21.19 -3.58
C SER A 191 10.06 20.82 -2.96
N ASP A 192 11.07 21.68 -2.99
CA ASP A 192 12.34 21.47 -2.31
C ASP A 192 12.46 22.22 -0.97
N SER A 193 11.36 22.73 -0.40
CA SER A 193 11.40 23.53 0.85
C SER A 193 11.36 22.70 2.15
N ALA A 194 10.97 21.42 2.09
CA ALA A 194 11.00 20.52 3.24
C ALA A 194 11.27 19.06 2.84
N GLU A 195 11.48 18.19 3.82
CA GLU A 195 11.45 16.74 3.61
C GLU A 195 10.13 16.25 2.98
N SER A 196 10.21 15.24 2.12
CA SER A 196 9.12 14.79 1.26
C SER A 196 9.28 13.33 0.84
N TYR A 197 8.27 12.76 0.16
CA TYR A 197 8.35 11.42 -0.44
C TYR A 197 9.39 11.37 -1.57
N TRP A 198 9.45 12.38 -2.42
CA TRP A 198 10.43 12.42 -3.51
C TRP A 198 11.86 12.55 -2.99
N LEU A 199 12.09 13.21 -1.86
CA LEU A 199 13.39 13.16 -1.17
C LEU A 199 13.71 11.73 -0.69
N ALA A 200 12.75 11.05 -0.06
CA ALA A 200 12.94 9.68 0.42
C ALA A 200 13.23 8.68 -0.72
N ARG A 201 12.51 8.80 -1.85
CA ARG A 201 12.74 7.98 -3.04
C ARG A 201 14.06 8.34 -3.73
N SER A 202 14.52 9.59 -3.64
CA SER A 202 15.86 9.97 -4.09
C SER A 202 16.94 9.29 -3.25
N VAL A 203 16.76 9.20 -1.92
CA VAL A 203 17.64 8.39 -1.05
C VAL A 203 17.63 6.92 -1.47
N TRP A 204 16.46 6.37 -1.83
CA TRP A 204 16.35 5.01 -2.36
C TRP A 204 17.19 4.80 -3.62
N ALA A 205 16.96 5.62 -4.64
CA ALA A 205 17.61 5.54 -5.94
C ALA A 205 19.13 5.78 -5.86
N PHE A 206 19.57 6.82 -5.14
CA PHE A 206 21.01 7.07 -4.98
C PHE A 206 21.71 5.97 -4.18
N GLY A 207 21.05 5.40 -3.16
CA GLY A 207 21.59 4.30 -2.37
C GLY A 207 21.77 3.00 -3.17
N GLU A 208 20.75 2.56 -3.90
CA GLU A 208 20.87 1.39 -4.78
C GLU A 208 21.82 1.67 -5.97
N GLY A 209 21.77 2.87 -6.54
CA GLY A 209 22.65 3.29 -7.64
C GLY A 209 24.13 3.29 -7.23
N TYR A 210 24.47 3.87 -6.07
CA TYR A 210 25.83 3.82 -5.51
C TYR A 210 26.32 2.37 -5.38
N ALA A 211 25.50 1.51 -4.77
CA ALA A 211 25.86 0.11 -4.54
C ALA A 211 26.10 -0.65 -5.86
N ALA A 212 25.27 -0.41 -6.88
CA ALA A 212 25.36 -1.07 -8.18
C ALA A 212 26.57 -0.58 -9.02
N PHE A 213 26.81 0.73 -9.09
CA PHE A 213 27.86 1.30 -9.93
C PHE A 213 29.26 1.25 -9.32
N ARG A 214 29.42 1.03 -8.01
CA ARG A 214 30.73 1.09 -7.31
C ARG A 214 31.85 0.30 -7.96
N ARG A 215 31.54 -0.83 -8.62
CA ARG A 215 32.52 -1.69 -9.31
C ARG A 215 32.58 -1.49 -10.82
N GLU A 216 31.60 -0.81 -11.39
CA GLU A 216 31.43 -0.60 -12.84
C GLU A 216 31.96 0.78 -13.28
N ASP A 217 31.56 1.83 -12.57
CA ASP A 217 31.97 3.21 -12.81
C ASP A 217 32.18 3.89 -11.45
N ALA A 218 33.43 3.89 -10.98
CA ALA A 218 33.78 4.40 -9.66
C ALA A 218 33.55 5.92 -9.54
N ALA A 219 33.70 6.68 -10.63
CA ALA A 219 33.49 8.12 -10.63
C ALA A 219 32.00 8.45 -10.50
N PHE A 220 31.15 7.77 -11.27
CA PHE A 220 29.71 7.93 -11.16
C PHE A 220 29.18 7.44 -9.80
N ALA A 221 29.69 6.32 -9.28
CA ALA A 221 29.32 5.85 -7.95
C ALA A 221 29.69 6.86 -6.85
N ALA A 222 30.88 7.48 -6.92
CA ALA A 222 31.28 8.52 -5.98
C ALA A 222 30.34 9.74 -6.03
N PHE A 223 29.94 10.15 -7.23
CA PHE A 223 28.93 11.20 -7.41
C PHE A 223 27.58 10.83 -6.77
N LEU A 224 27.08 9.61 -6.98
CA LEU A 224 25.82 9.17 -6.36
C LEU A 224 25.90 9.13 -4.83
N LEU A 225 27.04 8.72 -4.27
CA LEU A 225 27.26 8.74 -2.83
C LEU A 225 27.24 10.17 -2.27
N GLU A 226 27.83 11.13 -3.00
CA GLU A 226 27.76 12.55 -2.65
C GLU A 226 26.31 13.07 -2.64
N ARG A 227 25.53 12.72 -3.68
CA ARG A 227 24.09 13.07 -3.77
C ARG A 227 23.26 12.46 -2.64
N LEU A 228 23.54 11.21 -2.28
CA LEU A 228 22.94 10.55 -1.12
C LEU A 228 23.31 11.27 0.19
N HIS A 229 24.58 11.64 0.37
CA HIS A 229 25.03 12.34 1.56
C HIS A 229 24.41 13.73 1.67
N LEU A 230 24.21 14.43 0.56
CA LEU A 230 23.51 15.70 0.53
C LEU A 230 22.03 15.55 0.98
N ALA A 231 21.35 14.48 0.53
CA ALA A 231 20.00 14.16 1.03
C ALA A 231 20.02 13.86 2.54
N LEU A 232 21.03 13.14 3.03
CA LEU A 232 21.21 12.89 4.46
C LEU A 232 21.55 14.15 5.26
N ASP A 233 22.18 15.16 4.66
CA ASP A 233 22.39 16.47 5.29
C ASP A 233 21.07 17.22 5.43
N ALA A 234 20.20 17.19 4.40
CA ALA A 234 18.85 17.76 4.47
C ALA A 234 18.02 17.10 5.58
N LEU A 235 17.95 15.76 5.56
CA LEU A 235 17.28 14.98 6.60
C LEU A 235 17.91 15.19 7.99
N GLY A 236 19.22 15.43 8.05
CA GLY A 236 19.98 15.82 9.24
C GLY A 236 19.52 17.12 9.89
N ARG A 237 18.97 18.05 9.10
CA ARG A 237 18.34 19.29 9.58
C ARG A 237 16.85 19.11 9.91
N GLU A 238 16.28 17.96 9.57
CA GLU A 238 14.85 17.67 9.65
C GLU A 238 14.60 16.42 10.50
N SER A 239 14.05 15.35 9.93
CA SER A 239 13.66 14.15 10.68
C SER A 239 14.79 13.53 11.50
N LEU A 240 16.01 13.40 10.97
CA LEU A 240 17.13 12.82 11.71
C LEU A 240 17.55 13.67 12.93
N SER A 241 17.33 14.98 12.92
CA SER A 241 17.61 15.85 14.08
C SER A 241 16.71 15.53 15.28
N ARG A 242 15.56 14.89 15.04
CA ARG A 242 14.55 14.53 16.03
C ARG A 242 14.68 13.10 16.53
N ALA A 243 15.76 12.40 16.17
CA ALA A 243 15.99 10.99 16.52
C ALA A 243 15.69 10.69 18.00
N GLY A 244 14.82 9.72 18.24
CA GLY A 244 14.43 9.29 19.58
C GLY A 244 13.38 10.16 20.29
N GLN A 245 12.86 11.22 19.65
CA GLN A 245 11.78 12.03 20.21
C GLN A 245 10.41 11.36 20.03
N TRP A 246 9.71 11.14 21.14
CA TRP A 246 8.37 10.53 21.16
C TRP A 246 7.31 11.57 21.48
N VAL A 247 6.13 11.44 20.85
CA VAL A 247 4.96 12.27 21.12
C VAL A 247 3.77 11.39 21.46
N ARG A 248 3.15 11.65 22.62
CA ARG A 248 1.88 11.04 23.02
C ARG A 248 0.77 11.59 22.13
N SER A 249 0.18 10.71 21.32
CA SER A 249 -0.84 11.04 20.31
C SER A 249 -1.99 10.05 20.47
N ASP A 250 -3.16 10.55 20.84
CA ASP A 250 -4.37 9.74 21.09
C ASP A 250 -4.12 8.52 22.01
N GLY A 251 -3.31 8.72 23.04
CA GLY A 251 -2.99 7.67 24.02
C GLY A 251 -1.97 6.62 23.53
N ARG A 252 -1.26 6.88 22.43
CA ARG A 252 -0.12 6.08 21.95
C ARG A 252 1.13 6.93 21.81
N ASP A 253 2.29 6.36 22.12
CA ASP A 253 3.57 7.05 21.88
C ASP A 253 3.98 6.81 20.43
N LEU A 254 4.13 7.89 19.65
CA LEU A 254 4.48 7.86 18.23
C LEU A 254 5.86 8.51 18.00
N PRO A 255 6.66 7.99 17.06
CA PRO A 255 7.97 8.54 16.73
C PRO A 255 7.86 9.85 15.93
N ALA A 256 8.50 10.92 16.40
CA ALA A 256 8.47 12.24 15.74
C ALA A 256 9.61 12.47 14.72
N TRP A 257 10.38 11.44 14.39
CA TRP A 257 11.57 11.51 13.53
C TRP A 257 11.43 10.73 12.21
N LEU A 258 10.21 10.49 11.77
CA LEU A 258 9.94 9.89 10.47
C LEU A 258 9.93 10.97 9.37
N ILE A 259 10.44 10.62 8.18
CA ILE A 259 10.43 11.50 7.01
C ILE A 259 8.98 11.85 6.68
N ALA A 260 8.68 13.16 6.55
CA ALA A 260 7.32 13.67 6.34
C ALA A 260 6.27 13.11 7.34
N GLY A 261 6.72 12.77 8.55
CA GLY A 261 5.86 12.21 9.61
C GLY A 261 5.35 10.79 9.34
N GLY A 262 5.99 10.04 8.43
CA GLY A 262 5.46 8.73 8.03
C GLY A 262 6.49 7.63 7.82
N ALA A 263 6.10 6.41 8.21
CA ALA A 263 6.84 5.19 7.94
C ALA A 263 6.79 4.81 6.46
N ASP A 264 5.82 5.32 5.72
CA ASP A 264 5.66 5.19 4.29
C ASP A 264 6.85 5.75 3.50
N ALA A 265 7.12 7.05 3.57
CA ALA A 265 8.29 7.66 2.94
C ALA A 265 9.58 7.10 3.55
N THR A 266 9.63 6.98 4.87
CA THR A 266 10.83 6.52 5.58
C THR A 266 11.26 5.11 5.17
N ALA A 267 10.31 4.20 4.94
CA ALA A 267 10.59 2.84 4.50
C ALA A 267 11.24 2.78 3.12
N GLU A 268 10.81 3.63 2.17
CA GLU A 268 11.45 3.69 0.85
C GLU A 268 12.91 4.17 0.97
N ALA A 269 13.17 5.22 1.75
CA ALA A 269 14.54 5.67 2.03
C ALA A 269 15.39 4.55 2.67
N MET A 270 14.83 3.78 3.60
CA MET A 270 15.51 2.65 4.23
C MET A 270 15.99 1.58 3.23
N LEU A 271 15.30 1.38 2.10
CA LEU A 271 15.74 0.43 1.07
C LEU A 271 17.08 0.86 0.44
N GLY A 272 17.23 2.14 0.08
CA GLY A 272 18.50 2.69 -0.43
C GLY A 272 19.58 2.74 0.63
N LEU A 273 19.24 3.14 1.86
CA LEU A 273 20.18 3.16 2.98
C LEU A 273 20.71 1.76 3.31
N ALA A 274 19.87 0.73 3.21
CA ALA A 274 20.30 -0.66 3.35
C ALA A 274 21.31 -1.06 2.26
N ALA A 275 21.03 -0.73 0.99
CA ALA A 275 21.95 -1.00 -0.12
C ALA A 275 23.31 -0.29 0.06
N ALA A 276 23.30 1.01 0.40
CA ALA A 276 24.52 1.78 0.66
C ALA A 276 25.30 1.26 1.89
N THR A 277 24.58 0.82 2.93
CA THR A 277 25.18 0.17 4.11
C THR A 277 25.89 -1.13 3.75
N GLU A 278 25.26 -1.98 2.93
CA GLU A 278 25.87 -3.23 2.43
C GLU A 278 27.10 -2.93 1.55
N ALA A 279 27.08 -1.81 0.83
CA ALA A 279 28.22 -1.28 0.10
C ALA A 279 29.27 -0.56 0.99
N GLY A 280 29.09 -0.55 2.31
CA GLY A 280 30.10 -0.09 3.27
C GLY A 280 30.00 1.37 3.69
N ASP A 281 28.93 2.09 3.33
CA ASP A 281 28.74 3.47 3.77
C ASP A 281 28.25 3.56 5.22
N ALA A 282 29.11 4.07 6.11
CA ALA A 282 28.83 4.18 7.54
C ALA A 282 27.75 5.22 7.87
N ARG A 283 27.65 6.30 7.08
CA ARG A 283 26.66 7.36 7.27
C ARG A 283 25.25 6.84 7.00
N SER A 284 25.07 6.11 5.90
CA SER A 284 23.83 5.40 5.57
C SER A 284 23.47 4.38 6.64
N ARG A 285 24.45 3.65 7.19
CA ARG A 285 24.23 2.69 8.28
C ARG A 285 23.64 3.36 9.52
N GLN A 286 24.13 4.54 9.89
CA GLN A 286 23.62 5.29 11.04
C GLN A 286 22.19 5.78 10.80
N ALA A 287 21.92 6.36 9.63
CA ALA A 287 20.56 6.79 9.26
C ALA A 287 19.58 5.61 9.21
N LEU A 288 20.00 4.47 8.64
CA LEU A 288 19.22 3.23 8.58
C LEU A 288 18.84 2.73 9.98
N GLN A 289 19.78 2.81 10.94
CA GLN A 289 19.50 2.41 12.32
C GLN A 289 18.42 3.30 12.95
N THR A 290 18.59 4.63 12.85
CA THR A 290 17.65 5.62 13.41
C THR A 290 16.25 5.48 12.81
N TYR A 291 16.14 5.42 11.48
CA TYR A 291 14.86 5.32 10.81
C TYR A 291 14.20 3.96 11.02
N GLY A 292 14.97 2.87 11.02
CA GLY A 292 14.44 1.54 11.28
C GLY A 292 13.83 1.41 12.68
N ASP A 293 14.39 2.08 13.70
CA ASP A 293 13.78 2.13 15.04
C ASP A 293 12.41 2.86 15.02
N GLY A 294 12.29 3.94 14.24
CA GLY A 294 11.03 4.66 14.07
C GLY A 294 9.98 3.85 13.30
N VAL A 295 10.35 3.26 12.16
CA VAL A 295 9.43 2.45 11.34
C VAL A 295 8.98 1.20 12.09
N ALA A 296 9.88 0.54 12.83
CA ALA A 296 9.51 -0.63 13.64
C ALA A 296 8.53 -0.27 14.77
N ALA A 297 8.58 0.95 15.33
CA ALA A 297 7.63 1.41 16.33
C ALA A 297 6.20 1.59 15.80
N MET A 298 6.04 1.69 14.47
CA MET A 298 4.75 1.76 13.80
C MET A 298 4.11 0.38 13.57
N ALA A 299 4.85 -0.71 13.80
CA ALA A 299 4.30 -2.07 13.75
C ALA A 299 3.22 -2.29 14.81
N SER A 300 2.23 -3.12 14.48
CA SER A 300 1.14 -3.49 15.38
C SER A 300 1.25 -4.94 15.87
N ASP A 301 0.62 -5.24 17.01
CA ASP A 301 0.49 -6.60 17.51
C ASP A 301 -0.79 -7.22 16.95
N PRO A 302 -0.72 -8.27 16.10
CA PRO A 302 -1.91 -8.90 15.53
C PRO A 302 -2.85 -9.49 16.59
N LYS A 303 -2.38 -9.76 17.81
CA LYS A 303 -3.23 -10.26 18.92
C LYS A 303 -4.15 -9.20 19.50
N LYS A 304 -3.92 -7.92 19.21
CA LYS A 304 -4.71 -6.79 19.71
C LYS A 304 -5.83 -6.36 18.75
N GLY A 305 -6.00 -7.05 17.61
CA GLY A 305 -6.96 -6.68 16.58
C GLY A 305 -6.32 -5.71 15.59
N TRP A 306 -7.03 -4.65 15.23
CA TRP A 306 -6.59 -3.63 14.28
C TRP A 306 -5.15 -3.12 14.52
N PRO A 307 -4.34 -2.88 13.46
CA PRO A 307 -4.51 -3.23 12.05
C PRO A 307 -3.97 -4.63 11.71
N PHE A 308 -4.21 -5.61 12.58
CA PHE A 308 -3.97 -7.04 12.33
C PHE A 308 -2.51 -7.41 12.02
N GLY A 309 -1.56 -6.71 12.65
CA GLY A 309 -0.12 -6.96 12.48
C GLY A 309 0.53 -6.10 11.40
N ALA A 310 -0.23 -5.23 10.72
CA ALA A 310 0.32 -4.28 9.76
C ALA A 310 1.29 -3.29 10.42
N VAL A 311 2.23 -2.77 9.63
CA VAL A 311 2.96 -1.55 9.96
C VAL A 311 2.12 -0.35 9.54
N LEU A 312 1.80 0.54 10.49
CA LEU A 312 1.05 1.76 10.18
C LEU A 312 1.88 2.69 9.29
N PRO A 313 1.33 3.21 8.18
CA PRO A 313 2.09 4.00 7.23
C PRO A 313 2.55 5.35 7.78
N TRP A 314 1.82 5.94 8.72
CA TRP A 314 2.08 7.32 9.13
C TRP A 314 1.58 7.63 10.53
N THR A 315 2.10 8.70 11.14
CA THR A 315 1.69 9.12 12.49
C THR A 315 0.43 9.99 12.49
N GLY A 316 -0.06 10.40 11.32
CA GLY A 316 -1.21 11.30 11.16
C GLY A 316 -2.56 10.67 11.53
N SER A 317 -2.66 9.33 11.49
CA SER A 317 -3.86 8.60 11.89
C SER A 317 -3.53 7.17 12.36
N LEU A 318 -4.26 6.70 13.38
CA LEU A 318 -4.15 5.34 13.93
C LEU A 318 -5.16 4.36 13.31
N GLY A 319 -6.30 4.86 12.84
CA GLY A 319 -7.37 4.11 12.16
C GLY A 319 -7.19 4.03 10.65
N PHE A 320 -6.13 4.62 10.09
CA PHE A 320 -5.87 4.62 8.66
C PHE A 320 -4.60 3.84 8.31
N TRP A 321 -4.78 2.74 7.59
CA TRP A 321 -3.70 2.08 6.86
C TRP A 321 -3.87 2.36 5.36
N HIS A 322 -2.79 2.59 4.63
CA HIS A 322 -2.79 2.84 3.20
C HIS A 322 -1.56 2.23 2.52
N ALA A 323 -1.72 1.88 1.25
CA ALA A 323 -0.76 1.06 0.54
C ALA A 323 0.47 1.82 0.05
N TRP A 324 0.48 3.16 0.08
CA TRP A 324 1.73 3.93 -0.09
C TRP A 324 2.80 3.57 0.95
N GLY A 325 2.39 3.11 2.15
CA GLY A 325 3.29 2.58 3.17
C GLY A 325 3.63 1.09 3.03
N ALA A 326 3.19 0.43 1.96
CA ALA A 326 3.32 -1.02 1.82
C ALA A 326 4.77 -1.49 1.62
N ALA A 327 5.74 -0.59 1.44
CA ALA A 327 7.18 -0.90 1.42
C ALA A 327 7.75 -1.17 2.83
N ALA A 328 7.08 -0.76 3.91
CA ALA A 328 7.61 -0.88 5.27
C ALA A 328 7.99 -2.32 5.69
N PRO A 329 7.19 -3.37 5.39
CA PRO A 329 7.59 -4.75 5.66
C PRO A 329 8.84 -5.19 4.88
N GLU A 330 8.96 -4.80 3.60
CA GLU A 330 10.16 -5.09 2.78
C GLU A 330 11.40 -4.42 3.40
N ALA A 331 11.28 -3.13 3.74
CA ALA A 331 12.34 -2.34 4.32
C ALA A 331 12.78 -2.88 5.69
N LEU A 332 11.84 -3.25 6.58
CA LEU A 332 12.14 -3.82 7.90
C LEU A 332 12.80 -5.20 7.79
N ALA A 333 12.34 -6.06 6.86
CA ALA A 333 12.97 -7.35 6.62
C ALA A 333 14.41 -7.18 6.12
N ARG A 334 14.62 -6.34 5.10
CA ARG A 334 15.95 -6.08 4.52
C ARG A 334 16.89 -5.38 5.51
N ALA A 335 16.47 -4.27 6.10
CA ALA A 335 17.26 -3.53 7.08
C ALA A 335 17.54 -4.38 8.32
N GLY A 336 16.55 -5.16 8.78
CA GLY A 336 16.72 -6.10 9.87
C GLY A 336 17.67 -7.24 9.52
N ALA A 337 17.75 -7.64 8.25
CA ALA A 337 18.78 -8.55 7.75
C ALA A 337 20.18 -7.95 7.96
N VAL A 338 20.41 -6.78 7.38
CA VAL A 338 21.68 -6.04 7.37
C VAL A 338 22.16 -5.68 8.79
N LEU A 339 21.28 -5.15 9.63
CA LEU A 339 21.60 -4.69 10.98
C LEU A 339 21.40 -5.77 12.06
N ARG A 340 21.01 -6.98 11.68
CA ARG A 340 20.75 -8.12 12.58
C ARG A 340 19.68 -7.84 13.65
N ARG A 341 18.64 -7.06 13.30
CA ARG A 341 17.51 -6.72 14.16
C ARG A 341 16.38 -7.74 14.04
N ARG A 342 16.23 -8.59 15.06
CA ARG A 342 15.22 -9.67 15.08
C ARG A 342 13.80 -9.14 15.23
N ASP A 343 13.64 -8.08 16.02
CA ASP A 343 12.38 -7.36 16.24
C ASP A 343 11.83 -6.77 14.94
N TRP A 344 12.68 -6.19 14.09
CA TRP A 344 12.26 -5.65 12.79
C TRP A 344 11.81 -6.75 11.82
N ARG A 345 12.58 -7.85 11.77
CA ARG A 345 12.21 -9.03 10.99
C ARG A 345 10.86 -9.60 11.44
N ALA A 346 10.61 -9.64 12.75
CA ALA A 346 9.35 -10.12 13.30
C ALA A 346 8.16 -9.23 12.89
N ALA A 347 8.34 -7.90 12.85
CA ALA A 347 7.32 -6.97 12.36
C ALA A 347 7.00 -7.21 10.87
N ALA A 348 8.02 -7.41 10.02
CA ALA A 348 7.80 -7.74 8.62
C ALA A 348 7.07 -9.08 8.42
N VAL A 349 7.42 -10.09 9.21
CA VAL A 349 6.75 -11.40 9.20
C VAL A 349 5.30 -11.30 9.69
N ALA A 350 5.01 -10.47 10.70
CA ALA A 350 3.63 -10.24 11.14
C ALA A 350 2.78 -9.62 10.02
N ASP A 351 3.24 -8.54 9.37
CA ASP A 351 2.51 -7.91 8.27
C ASP A 351 2.24 -8.89 7.11
N ALA A 352 3.26 -9.63 6.67
CA ALA A 352 3.14 -10.62 5.60
C ALA A 352 2.27 -11.82 5.99
N GLY A 353 2.34 -12.27 7.24
CA GLY A 353 1.75 -13.52 7.72
C GLY A 353 0.34 -13.40 8.27
N THR A 354 -0.06 -12.22 8.74
CA THR A 354 -1.37 -12.00 9.36
C THR A 354 -2.19 -10.94 8.63
N PHE A 355 -1.60 -9.81 8.26
CA PHE A 355 -2.34 -8.73 7.61
C PHE A 355 -2.55 -9.00 6.11
N THR A 356 -1.51 -9.44 5.38
CA THR A 356 -1.64 -9.75 3.94
C THR A 356 -2.72 -10.80 3.63
N PRO A 357 -2.87 -11.92 4.37
CA PRO A 357 -3.99 -12.83 4.16
C PRO A 357 -5.38 -12.19 4.35
N GLN A 358 -5.52 -11.26 5.30
CA GLN A 358 -6.78 -10.52 5.50
C GLN A 358 -7.05 -9.56 4.32
N VAL A 359 -6.02 -8.90 3.80
CA VAL A 359 -6.12 -8.07 2.59
C VAL A 359 -6.61 -8.90 1.39
N LEU A 360 -5.97 -10.05 1.14
CA LEU A 360 -6.36 -10.93 0.04
C LEU A 360 -7.78 -11.50 0.20
N ALA A 361 -8.18 -11.85 1.41
CA ALA A 361 -9.53 -12.34 1.70
C ALA A 361 -10.63 -11.26 1.66
N SER A 362 -10.26 -9.98 1.62
CA SER A 362 -11.17 -8.84 1.45
C SER A 362 -11.34 -8.39 0.00
N GLY A 363 -10.94 -9.23 -0.96
CA GLY A 363 -11.12 -8.97 -2.39
C GLY A 363 -9.89 -8.36 -3.10
N GLY A 364 -8.78 -8.16 -2.39
CA GLY A 364 -7.53 -7.72 -2.99
C GLY A 364 -6.82 -6.58 -2.24
N PRO A 365 -5.73 -6.04 -2.81
CA PRO A 365 -4.91 -4.99 -2.23
C PRO A 365 -5.56 -3.60 -2.39
N HIS A 366 -6.68 -3.37 -1.68
CA HIS A 366 -7.30 -2.04 -1.57
C HIS A 366 -6.27 -1.02 -1.09
N ASN A 367 -6.23 0.15 -1.75
CA ASN A 367 -5.19 1.16 -1.47
C ASN A 367 -5.36 1.80 -0.09
N ALA A 368 -6.54 1.74 0.51
CA ALA A 368 -6.83 2.22 1.85
C ALA A 368 -7.60 1.21 2.68
N TRP A 369 -7.31 1.16 3.98
CA TRP A 369 -8.17 0.62 5.02
C TRP A 369 -8.38 1.73 6.05
N ALA A 370 -9.56 2.37 6.02
CA ALA A 370 -9.82 3.61 6.75
C ALA A 370 -11.07 3.55 7.65
N PRO A 371 -11.17 2.66 8.65
CA PRO A 371 -10.38 1.45 8.90
C PRO A 371 -10.92 0.23 8.13
N LEU A 372 -11.97 0.41 7.33
CA LEU A 372 -12.52 -0.60 6.45
C LEU A 372 -11.88 -0.52 5.07
N PRO A 373 -11.81 -1.63 4.30
CA PRO A 373 -11.29 -1.60 2.94
C PRO A 373 -11.98 -0.51 2.11
N ALA A 374 -11.19 0.36 1.50
CA ALA A 374 -11.62 1.54 0.77
C ALA A 374 -10.61 1.87 -0.36
N GLU A 375 -11.01 2.81 -1.22
CA GLU A 375 -10.25 3.23 -2.40
C GLU A 375 -10.01 2.13 -3.45
N ALA A 376 -9.55 2.55 -4.63
CA ALA A 376 -9.18 1.64 -5.70
C ALA A 376 -8.02 0.72 -5.30
N GLN A 377 -7.88 -0.41 -5.98
CA GLN A 377 -6.69 -1.26 -5.92
C GLN A 377 -5.71 -0.77 -6.99
N ILE A 378 -4.47 -0.47 -6.63
CA ILE A 378 -3.45 0.05 -7.57
C ILE A 378 -2.19 -0.80 -7.56
N ALA A 379 -1.43 -0.76 -8.64
CA ALA A 379 -0.20 -1.55 -8.81
C ALA A 379 0.82 -1.29 -7.70
N TYR A 380 0.92 -0.05 -7.20
CA TYR A 380 1.79 0.30 -6.07
C TYR A 380 1.48 -0.57 -4.84
N GLY A 381 0.21 -0.60 -4.42
CA GLY A 381 -0.22 -1.34 -3.24
C GLY A 381 -0.07 -2.85 -3.43
N ALA A 382 -0.43 -3.36 -4.62
CA ALA A 382 -0.24 -4.76 -4.97
C ALA A 382 1.24 -5.17 -4.91
N HIS A 383 2.14 -4.38 -5.51
CA HIS A 383 3.59 -4.59 -5.44
C HIS A 383 4.09 -4.68 -4.00
N GLY A 384 3.71 -3.75 -3.13
CA GLY A 384 4.18 -3.75 -1.74
C GLY A 384 3.78 -5.00 -0.95
N ARG A 385 2.59 -5.57 -1.20
CA ARG A 385 2.19 -6.86 -0.61
C ARG A 385 3.07 -8.01 -1.11
N VAL A 386 3.43 -8.02 -2.39
CA VAL A 386 4.33 -9.04 -2.97
C VAL A 386 5.74 -8.88 -2.39
N ALA A 387 6.33 -7.68 -2.48
CA ALA A 387 7.70 -7.42 -2.07
C ALA A 387 7.90 -7.68 -0.57
N GLY A 388 6.96 -7.23 0.27
CA GLY A 388 6.96 -7.51 1.71
C GLY A 388 6.93 -9.00 2.02
N ALA A 389 6.05 -9.77 1.37
CA ALA A 389 5.96 -11.22 1.57
C ALA A 389 7.20 -11.98 1.04
N VAL A 390 7.75 -11.58 -0.12
CA VAL A 390 9.00 -12.15 -0.65
C VAL A 390 10.14 -11.93 0.34
N GLN A 391 10.29 -10.71 0.85
CA GLN A 391 11.40 -10.42 1.78
C GLN A 391 11.20 -11.05 3.16
N ALA A 392 9.99 -11.02 3.71
CA ALA A 392 9.69 -11.70 4.97
C ALA A 392 9.98 -13.21 4.90
N ALA A 393 9.80 -13.84 3.74
CA ALA A 393 10.11 -15.26 3.54
C ALA A 393 11.61 -15.60 3.66
N THR A 394 12.52 -14.62 3.57
CA THR A 394 13.97 -14.87 3.79
C THR A 394 14.32 -15.14 5.25
N VAL A 395 13.42 -14.77 6.16
CA VAL A 395 13.57 -14.91 7.62
C VAL A 395 12.40 -15.68 8.27
N GLY A 396 11.35 -15.97 7.50
CA GLY A 396 10.20 -16.80 7.87
C GLY A 396 10.18 -18.15 7.14
N GLY A 397 8.99 -18.73 6.99
CA GLY A 397 8.78 -20.04 6.37
C GLY A 397 8.22 -20.00 4.94
N GLU A 398 8.20 -21.17 4.28
CA GLU A 398 7.80 -21.34 2.88
C GLU A 398 6.38 -20.82 2.56
N GLY A 399 5.47 -20.80 3.55
CA GLY A 399 4.11 -20.31 3.38
C GLY A 399 4.04 -18.83 2.96
N LEU A 400 5.00 -18.00 3.37
CA LEU A 400 5.04 -16.59 2.98
C LEU A 400 5.32 -16.43 1.48
N ARG A 401 6.09 -17.34 0.88
CA ARG A 401 6.32 -17.37 -0.58
C ARG A 401 5.05 -17.72 -1.33
N VAL A 402 4.24 -18.61 -0.76
CA VAL A 402 2.93 -18.94 -1.31
C VAL A 402 2.01 -17.72 -1.28
N LEU A 403 1.97 -16.98 -0.16
CA LEU A 403 1.20 -15.74 -0.06
C LEU A 403 1.67 -14.68 -1.07
N ALA A 404 2.98 -14.52 -1.26
CA ALA A 404 3.53 -13.63 -2.27
C ALA A 404 3.01 -13.97 -3.68
N GLY A 405 2.92 -15.25 -4.03
CA GLY A 405 2.40 -15.70 -5.31
C GLY A 405 0.90 -15.45 -5.47
N LEU A 406 0.11 -15.61 -4.40
CA LEU A 406 -1.31 -15.27 -4.41
C LEU A 406 -1.54 -13.76 -4.51
N ALA A 407 -0.73 -12.95 -3.82
CA ALA A 407 -0.77 -11.50 -3.92
C ALA A 407 -0.39 -11.01 -5.33
N ALA A 408 0.64 -11.60 -5.94
CA ALA A 408 1.04 -11.30 -7.31
C ALA A 408 -0.01 -11.72 -8.34
N GLY A 409 -0.91 -12.64 -8.00
CA GLY A 409 -2.06 -13.02 -8.83
C GLY A 409 -2.96 -11.85 -9.21
N TRP A 410 -2.94 -10.75 -8.44
CA TRP A 410 -3.69 -9.52 -8.77
C TRP A 410 -3.38 -9.00 -10.18
N PHE A 411 -2.10 -9.03 -10.59
CA PHE A 411 -1.64 -8.62 -11.91
C PHE A 411 -2.19 -9.51 -13.04
N PHE A 412 -2.53 -10.76 -12.73
CA PHE A 412 -3.01 -11.77 -13.68
C PHE A 412 -4.52 -12.04 -13.57
N GLY A 413 -5.26 -11.17 -12.87
CA GLY A 413 -6.73 -11.20 -12.83
C GLY A 413 -7.36 -11.59 -11.50
N ALA A 414 -6.59 -11.89 -10.44
CA ALA A 414 -7.14 -12.02 -9.09
C ALA A 414 -7.43 -10.66 -8.43
N ASN A 415 -8.31 -9.91 -9.07
CA ASN A 415 -8.86 -8.65 -8.62
C ASN A 415 -10.38 -8.68 -8.77
N THR A 416 -11.06 -7.67 -8.24
CA THR A 416 -12.54 -7.58 -8.24
C THR A 416 -13.13 -7.47 -9.64
N ALA A 417 -12.35 -7.06 -10.64
CA ALA A 417 -12.77 -7.03 -12.04
C ALA A 417 -12.61 -8.38 -12.76
N GLY A 418 -11.80 -9.30 -12.23
CA GLY A 418 -11.47 -10.56 -12.90
C GLY A 418 -10.66 -10.38 -14.19
N ILE A 419 -9.97 -9.24 -14.34
CA ILE A 419 -9.27 -8.85 -15.57
C ILE A 419 -7.77 -8.73 -15.28
N PRO A 420 -6.88 -9.37 -16.06
CA PRO A 420 -5.44 -9.12 -15.97
C PRO A 420 -5.12 -7.63 -16.16
N VAL A 421 -4.33 -7.08 -15.25
CA VAL A 421 -3.90 -5.66 -15.27
C VAL A 421 -2.44 -5.51 -15.67
N TYR A 422 -1.74 -6.62 -15.91
CA TYR A 422 -0.41 -6.66 -16.50
C TYR A 422 -0.40 -7.45 -17.80
N ASP A 423 0.25 -6.91 -18.83
CA ASP A 423 0.52 -7.61 -20.09
C ASP A 423 2.02 -7.96 -20.23
N PRO A 424 2.41 -9.25 -20.11
CA PRO A 424 3.79 -9.68 -20.28
C PRO A 424 4.37 -9.42 -21.68
N ALA A 425 3.53 -9.30 -22.71
CA ALA A 425 4.00 -9.09 -24.08
C ALA A 425 4.48 -7.66 -24.35
N THR A 426 4.00 -6.69 -23.57
CA THR A 426 4.28 -5.26 -23.78
C THR A 426 4.90 -4.58 -22.56
N GLY A 427 4.70 -5.13 -21.35
CA GLY A 427 5.06 -4.47 -20.10
C GLY A 427 4.03 -3.44 -19.62
N VAL A 428 2.94 -3.25 -20.36
CA VAL A 428 1.83 -2.39 -19.97
C VAL A 428 1.25 -2.86 -18.64
N THR A 429 1.03 -1.92 -17.74
CA THR A 429 0.36 -2.16 -16.45
C THR A 429 -0.74 -1.13 -16.25
N PHE A 430 -1.98 -1.59 -16.12
CA PHE A 430 -3.12 -0.72 -15.88
C PHE A 430 -3.03 -0.04 -14.49
N ASP A 431 -3.48 1.20 -14.41
CA ASP A 431 -3.39 2.04 -13.20
C ASP A 431 -4.08 1.43 -11.99
N GLY A 432 -5.23 0.78 -12.18
CA GLY A 432 -5.90 0.09 -11.08
C GLY A 432 -7.30 -0.43 -11.37
N VAL A 433 -7.90 -0.96 -10.30
CA VAL A 433 -9.27 -1.47 -10.26
C VAL A 433 -10.05 -0.70 -9.21
N GLU A 434 -11.08 0.00 -9.66
CA GLU A 434 -11.95 0.83 -8.83
C GLU A 434 -12.79 0.00 -7.85
N THR A 435 -13.33 0.65 -6.83
CA THR A 435 -14.17 -0.01 -5.81
C THR A 435 -15.45 -0.63 -6.38
N ASP A 436 -15.93 -0.13 -7.52
CA ASP A 436 -17.07 -0.67 -8.27
C ASP A 436 -16.70 -1.80 -9.27
N GLY A 437 -15.41 -2.16 -9.35
CA GLY A 437 -14.91 -3.19 -10.25
C GLY A 437 -14.55 -2.70 -11.66
N ARG A 438 -14.65 -1.40 -11.96
CA ARG A 438 -14.15 -0.84 -13.23
C ARG A 438 -12.62 -0.85 -13.24
N VAL A 439 -12.03 -1.18 -14.39
CA VAL A 439 -10.57 -1.10 -14.59
C VAL A 439 -10.21 0.27 -15.18
N ASN A 440 -9.30 0.98 -14.53
CA ASN A 440 -8.63 2.14 -15.13
C ASN A 440 -7.50 1.63 -16.02
N ARG A 441 -7.68 1.75 -17.34
CA ARG A 441 -6.75 1.22 -18.36
C ARG A 441 -5.63 2.17 -18.74
N ASN A 442 -5.55 3.35 -18.12
CA ASN A 442 -4.35 4.18 -18.24
C ASN A 442 -3.12 3.41 -17.71
N SER A 443 -1.93 3.78 -18.19
CA SER A 443 -0.70 3.06 -17.87
C SER A 443 0.49 4.02 -17.77
N GLY A 444 0.42 4.91 -16.77
CA GLY A 444 1.47 5.87 -16.48
C GLY A 444 2.74 5.24 -15.91
N ALA A 445 3.70 6.09 -15.52
CA ALA A 445 4.97 5.63 -14.96
C ALA A 445 4.77 4.82 -13.67
N GLU A 446 3.99 5.31 -12.70
CA GLU A 446 3.79 4.63 -11.42
C GLU A 446 3.31 3.17 -11.59
N SER A 447 2.22 2.97 -12.33
CA SER A 447 1.63 1.64 -12.50
C SER A 447 2.58 0.69 -13.24
N THR A 448 3.19 1.19 -14.32
CA THR A 448 4.21 0.46 -15.10
C THR A 448 5.39 0.04 -14.24
N ILE A 449 5.95 0.98 -13.47
CA ILE A 449 7.11 0.74 -12.61
C ILE A 449 6.79 -0.33 -11.56
N HIS A 450 5.67 -0.23 -10.86
CA HIS A 450 5.32 -1.20 -9.82
C HIS A 450 4.89 -2.57 -10.37
N GLY A 451 4.32 -2.61 -11.59
CA GLY A 451 4.17 -3.85 -12.35
C GLY A 451 5.52 -4.51 -12.63
N LEU A 452 6.49 -3.74 -13.16
CA LEU A 452 7.82 -4.25 -13.50
C LEU A 452 8.65 -4.65 -12.27
N LEU A 453 8.59 -3.90 -11.17
CA LEU A 453 9.23 -4.30 -9.91
C LEU A 453 8.66 -5.65 -9.42
N THR A 454 7.36 -5.87 -9.57
CA THR A 454 6.75 -7.17 -9.27
C THR A 454 7.27 -8.26 -10.22
N MET A 455 7.31 -8.01 -11.53
CA MET A 455 7.80 -9.01 -12.49
C MET A 455 9.27 -9.36 -12.31
N LEU A 456 10.13 -8.39 -11.94
CA LEU A 456 11.52 -8.62 -11.56
C LEU A 456 11.61 -9.56 -10.35
N LEU A 457 10.76 -9.36 -9.34
CA LEU A 457 10.68 -10.27 -8.19
C LEU A 457 10.23 -11.68 -8.63
N LEU A 458 9.24 -11.80 -9.51
CA LEU A 458 8.77 -13.10 -10.00
C LEU A 458 9.82 -13.82 -10.84
N ASP A 459 10.53 -13.13 -11.72
CA ASP A 459 11.61 -13.69 -12.54
C ASP A 459 12.75 -14.26 -11.66
N ALA A 460 13.08 -13.57 -10.57
CA ALA A 460 14.04 -14.04 -9.59
C ALA A 460 13.52 -15.19 -8.70
N ASN A 461 12.20 -15.43 -8.68
CA ASN A 461 11.53 -16.35 -7.76
C ASN A 461 10.54 -17.28 -8.51
N ARG A 462 11.08 -18.25 -9.26
CA ARG A 462 10.30 -19.13 -10.16
C ARG A 462 9.16 -19.90 -9.50
N ASP A 463 9.28 -20.25 -8.23
CA ASP A 463 8.23 -20.90 -7.44
C ASP A 463 7.05 -19.96 -7.18
N ILE A 464 7.32 -18.68 -6.91
CA ILE A 464 6.31 -17.63 -6.74
C ILE A 464 5.67 -17.30 -8.10
N ALA A 465 6.48 -17.13 -9.14
CA ALA A 465 5.99 -16.85 -10.50
C ALA A 465 4.98 -17.90 -10.97
N ARG A 466 5.29 -19.18 -10.76
CA ARG A 466 4.39 -20.29 -11.16
C ARG A 466 3.02 -20.20 -10.50
N ILE A 467 2.95 -19.70 -9.26
CA ILE A 467 1.68 -19.49 -8.56
C ILE A 467 0.95 -18.32 -9.21
N ALA A 468 1.61 -17.17 -9.32
CA ALA A 468 1.02 -15.95 -9.83
C ALA A 468 0.47 -16.13 -11.25
N THR A 469 1.26 -16.71 -12.16
CA THR A 469 0.87 -16.91 -13.56
C THR A 469 -0.09 -18.09 -13.77
N SER A 470 -0.30 -18.94 -12.75
CA SER A 470 -1.35 -19.96 -12.82
C SER A 470 -2.73 -19.37 -12.59
N ILE A 471 -2.83 -18.23 -11.91
CA ILE A 471 -4.09 -17.60 -11.54
C ILE A 471 -4.70 -16.92 -12.77
N THR A 472 -6.01 -17.11 -12.95
CA THR A 472 -6.79 -16.54 -14.06
C THR A 472 -7.98 -15.72 -13.56
N GLY A 473 -8.18 -15.61 -12.24
CA GLY A 473 -9.32 -14.88 -11.67
C GLY A 473 -9.48 -15.05 -10.17
N LEU A 474 -10.20 -14.12 -9.54
CA LEU A 474 -10.73 -14.26 -8.19
C LEU A 474 -12.19 -14.73 -8.26
N SER A 475 -12.46 -15.98 -7.89
CA SER A 475 -13.79 -16.58 -8.01
C SER A 475 -14.74 -16.18 -6.89
N SER A 476 -14.22 -16.11 -5.66
CA SER A 476 -14.98 -15.63 -4.50
C SER A 476 -14.02 -15.25 -3.37
N PHE A 477 -14.50 -14.43 -2.44
CA PHE A 477 -13.78 -14.08 -1.23
C PHE A 477 -14.76 -13.86 -0.07
N SER A 478 -14.26 -13.99 1.15
CA SER A 478 -15.01 -13.76 2.39
C SER A 478 -14.05 -13.17 3.42
N GLY A 479 -14.17 -11.86 3.63
CA GLY A 479 -13.31 -11.07 4.52
C GLY A 479 -14.12 -10.37 5.61
N LEU A 480 -13.69 -9.17 6.01
CA LEU A 480 -14.42 -8.36 6.98
C LEU A 480 -15.84 -8.06 6.51
N ARG A 481 -16.79 -8.09 7.44
CA ARG A 481 -18.16 -7.64 7.24
C ARG A 481 -18.48 -6.49 8.17
N VAL A 482 -19.35 -5.60 7.72
CA VAL A 482 -19.72 -4.39 8.43
C VAL A 482 -21.23 -4.35 8.57
N LEU A 483 -21.69 -4.08 9.79
CA LEU A 483 -23.07 -3.75 10.07
C LEU A 483 -23.12 -2.30 10.53
N GLU A 484 -23.65 -1.44 9.66
CA GLU A 484 -23.75 0.00 9.91
C GLU A 484 -24.69 0.29 11.07
N ALA A 485 -24.27 1.18 11.98
CA ALA A 485 -25.06 1.49 13.15
C ALA A 485 -26.40 2.13 12.78
N GLU A 486 -26.45 2.97 11.73
CA GLU A 486 -27.67 3.63 11.26
C GLU A 486 -28.69 2.68 10.62
N SER A 487 -28.27 1.45 10.28
CA SER A 487 -29.14 0.40 9.76
C SER A 487 -29.58 -0.60 10.85
N ALA A 488 -29.08 -0.45 12.07
CA ALA A 488 -29.39 -1.30 13.21
C ALA A 488 -30.72 -0.92 13.89
N ARG A 489 -31.17 -1.71 14.87
CA ARG A 489 -32.33 -1.33 15.70
C ARG A 489 -31.90 -0.32 16.76
N LEU A 490 -32.49 0.87 16.71
CA LEU A 490 -32.17 1.97 17.60
C LEU A 490 -33.24 2.13 18.68
N SER A 491 -32.84 2.43 19.92
CA SER A 491 -33.76 2.94 20.94
C SER A 491 -34.15 4.40 20.65
N ALA A 492 -35.22 4.87 21.29
CA ALA A 492 -35.89 6.12 20.93
C ALA A 492 -35.02 7.39 21.07
N GLY A 493 -34.01 7.38 21.94
CA GLY A 493 -33.12 8.53 22.16
C GLY A 493 -31.93 8.62 21.19
N CYS A 494 -31.71 7.60 20.35
CA CYS A 494 -30.63 7.60 19.37
C CYS A 494 -30.92 8.53 18.18
N SER A 495 -29.87 9.12 17.61
CA SER A 495 -29.98 9.90 16.37
C SER A 495 -28.87 9.56 15.38
N ILE A 496 -29.22 9.52 14.09
CA ILE A 496 -28.26 9.34 13.00
C ILE A 496 -27.71 10.71 12.63
N VAL A 497 -26.39 10.84 12.61
CA VAL A 497 -25.67 12.08 12.32
C VAL A 497 -24.80 11.89 11.08
N ARG A 498 -24.91 12.82 10.13
CA ARG A 498 -24.05 12.89 8.94
C ARG A 498 -23.16 14.13 9.04
N PRO A 499 -21.83 13.99 9.16
CA PRO A 499 -20.96 15.14 9.21
C PRO A 499 -21.01 15.95 7.91
N GLU A 500 -21.03 17.28 8.02
CA GLU A 500 -21.07 18.18 6.84
C GLU A 500 -19.84 18.02 5.93
N GLY A 501 -18.70 17.61 6.49
CA GLY A 501 -17.45 17.38 5.77
C GLY A 501 -17.38 16.08 4.97
N GLY A 502 -18.42 15.23 5.03
CA GLY A 502 -18.46 13.90 4.43
C GLY A 502 -18.01 12.78 5.39
N ALA A 503 -17.72 11.60 4.83
CA ALA A 503 -17.35 10.41 5.59
C ALA A 503 -15.98 10.54 6.29
N TRP A 504 -15.03 11.23 5.66
CA TRP A 504 -13.68 11.40 6.20
C TRP A 504 -13.69 12.40 7.37
N ILE A 505 -13.34 11.91 8.56
CA ILE A 505 -13.29 12.71 9.80
C ILE A 505 -11.88 13.15 10.20
N GLY A 506 -10.90 13.01 9.29
CA GLY A 506 -9.49 13.33 9.55
C GLY A 506 -8.67 12.16 10.09
N GLU A 507 -9.33 11.18 10.72
CA GLU A 507 -8.68 9.96 11.20
C GLU A 507 -9.02 8.73 10.33
N GLY A 508 -10.27 8.62 9.89
CA GLY A 508 -10.77 7.53 9.08
C GLY A 508 -12.06 7.93 8.36
N ASN A 509 -12.62 7.02 7.57
CA ASN A 509 -13.94 7.15 6.98
C ASN A 509 -14.99 6.52 7.88
N LEU A 510 -16.02 7.29 8.22
CA LEU A 510 -17.25 6.74 8.77
C LEU A 510 -17.91 5.83 7.75
N SER A 511 -18.32 4.67 8.21
CA SER A 511 -19.06 3.72 7.42
C SER A 511 -20.46 4.28 7.12
N GLY A 512 -21.01 3.97 5.94
CA GLY A 512 -22.23 4.63 5.44
C GLY A 512 -22.22 6.19 5.35
N ALA A 513 -21.07 6.84 5.55
CA ALA A 513 -20.92 8.29 5.72
C ALA A 513 -21.75 8.89 6.89
N ALA A 514 -22.06 8.09 7.90
CA ALA A 514 -22.85 8.50 9.07
C ALA A 514 -22.36 7.81 10.34
N TYR A 515 -22.80 8.31 11.50
CA TYR A 515 -22.70 7.57 12.75
C TYR A 515 -23.99 7.74 13.56
N VAL A 516 -24.24 6.84 14.51
CA VAL A 516 -25.33 6.97 15.47
C VAL A 516 -24.81 7.59 16.77
N ARG A 517 -25.39 8.71 17.17
CA ARG A 517 -25.21 9.25 18.52
C ARG A 517 -26.10 8.47 19.49
N VAL A 518 -25.50 7.87 20.50
CA VAL A 518 -26.16 7.02 21.50
C VAL A 518 -25.99 7.67 22.89
N PRO A 519 -27.00 8.41 23.37
CA PRO A 519 -26.99 8.99 24.72
C PRO A 519 -26.91 7.94 25.83
N ALA A 520 -26.56 8.36 27.04
CA ALA A 520 -26.42 7.47 28.19
C ALA A 520 -27.73 6.72 28.47
N GLY A 521 -27.66 5.39 28.57
CA GLY A 521 -28.80 4.49 28.77
C GLY A 521 -29.48 4.03 27.47
N GLU A 522 -29.22 4.68 26.34
CA GLU A 522 -29.73 4.28 25.03
C GLU A 522 -28.93 3.10 24.44
N THR A 523 -29.54 2.40 23.50
CA THR A 523 -29.05 1.14 22.96
C THR A 523 -29.16 1.06 21.44
N VAL A 524 -28.19 0.38 20.84
CA VAL A 524 -28.20 -0.05 19.43
C VAL A 524 -28.08 -1.56 19.37
N GLU A 525 -28.95 -2.24 18.63
CA GLU A 525 -28.95 -3.70 18.50
C GLU A 525 -28.73 -4.15 17.06
N PHE A 526 -27.74 -5.04 16.90
CA PHE A 526 -27.37 -5.68 15.65
C PHE A 526 -27.80 -7.15 15.68
N ASP A 527 -28.30 -7.66 14.55
CA ASP A 527 -28.45 -9.10 14.35
C ASP A 527 -27.20 -9.63 13.66
N VAL A 528 -26.52 -10.55 14.33
CA VAL A 528 -25.29 -11.20 13.85
C VAL A 528 -25.61 -12.65 13.55
N THR A 529 -25.30 -13.07 12.33
CA THR A 529 -25.60 -14.42 11.82
C THR A 529 -24.35 -15.26 11.60
N GLU A 530 -23.18 -14.63 11.71
CA GLU A 530 -21.87 -15.18 11.47
C GLU A 530 -21.43 -16.06 12.66
N ALA A 531 -21.39 -17.36 12.40
CA ALA A 531 -20.86 -18.34 13.34
C ALA A 531 -19.39 -18.05 13.69
N ASP A 532 -19.04 -18.12 14.97
CA ASP A 532 -17.67 -18.03 15.51
C ASP A 532 -16.91 -16.74 15.13
N GLY A 533 -17.60 -15.70 14.63
CA GLY A 533 -16.99 -14.43 14.23
C GLY A 533 -16.33 -13.68 15.39
N ILE A 534 -15.33 -12.86 15.06
CA ILE A 534 -14.64 -11.97 16.00
C ILE A 534 -15.22 -10.57 15.83
N LEU A 535 -15.79 -10.04 16.91
CA LEU A 535 -16.45 -8.75 16.90
C LEU A 535 -15.49 -7.61 17.23
N HIS A 536 -15.59 -6.53 16.45
CA HIS A 536 -14.92 -5.26 16.70
C HIS A 536 -15.97 -4.14 16.71
N GLY A 537 -16.04 -3.39 17.81
CA GLY A 537 -16.87 -2.19 17.88
C GLY A 537 -16.15 -1.03 17.21
N LEU A 538 -16.80 -0.37 16.27
CA LEU A 538 -16.26 0.82 15.62
C LEU A 538 -16.96 2.05 16.21
N VAL A 539 -16.25 2.72 17.11
CA VAL A 539 -16.73 3.90 17.84
C VAL A 539 -15.80 5.05 17.49
N TRP A 540 -16.36 6.17 17.03
CA TRP A 540 -15.61 7.41 16.89
C TRP A 540 -15.33 7.98 18.29
N ARG A 541 -14.16 7.63 18.82
CA ARG A 541 -13.75 8.01 20.17
C ARG A 541 -13.41 9.49 20.20
N GLN A 542 -13.99 10.19 21.17
CA GLN A 542 -13.74 11.60 21.40
C GLN A 542 -12.41 11.82 22.16
N ALA A 543 -11.77 12.98 21.98
CA ALA A 543 -10.59 13.38 22.75
C ALA A 543 -10.91 13.47 24.25
N ALA A 544 -11.98 14.20 24.58
CA ALA A 544 -12.54 14.26 25.93
C ALA A 544 -13.19 12.93 26.34
N ASP A 545 -13.34 12.71 27.64
CA ASP A 545 -14.12 11.58 28.15
C ASP A 545 -15.57 11.66 27.66
N ALA A 546 -16.08 10.55 27.14
CA ALA A 546 -17.44 10.40 26.66
C ALA A 546 -18.10 9.12 27.22
N GLY A 547 -17.53 8.58 28.30
CA GLY A 547 -17.95 7.34 28.91
C GLY A 547 -17.56 6.11 28.09
N ASP A 548 -18.37 5.06 28.22
CA ASP A 548 -18.09 3.75 27.65
C ASP A 548 -19.24 3.23 26.80
N ALA A 549 -18.92 2.42 25.81
CA ALA A 549 -19.87 1.52 25.15
C ALA A 549 -19.81 0.15 25.84
N VAL A 550 -20.95 -0.33 26.34
CA VAL A 550 -21.10 -1.70 26.88
C VAL A 550 -21.69 -2.58 25.80
N TRP A 551 -20.93 -3.59 25.42
CA TRP A 551 -21.35 -4.57 24.42
C TRP A 551 -21.83 -5.82 25.12
N GLU A 552 -23.00 -6.31 24.73
CA GLU A 552 -23.62 -7.51 25.27
C GLU A 552 -24.09 -8.40 24.13
N VAL A 553 -23.77 -9.69 24.21
CA VAL A 553 -24.18 -10.67 23.19
C VAL A 553 -25.23 -11.60 23.77
N PHE A 554 -26.34 -11.76 23.07
CA PHE A 554 -27.50 -12.52 23.50
C PHE A 554 -27.83 -13.65 22.54
N ARG A 555 -28.13 -14.83 23.10
CA ARG A 555 -28.87 -15.90 22.42
C ARG A 555 -30.30 -15.90 22.95
N GLY A 556 -31.23 -15.35 22.16
CA GLY A 556 -32.58 -15.07 22.64
C GLY A 556 -32.54 -14.14 23.85
N ARG A 557 -33.07 -14.58 25.00
CA ARG A 557 -33.03 -13.81 26.25
C ARG A 557 -31.79 -14.02 27.11
N ARG A 558 -30.96 -15.01 26.79
CA ARG A 558 -29.78 -15.36 27.58
C ARG A 558 -28.59 -14.53 27.12
N ARG A 559 -28.02 -13.72 28.02
CA ARG A 559 -26.72 -13.08 27.79
C ARG A 559 -25.61 -14.14 27.82
N LEU A 560 -24.81 -14.19 26.76
CA LEU A 560 -23.67 -15.08 26.64
C LEU A 560 -22.44 -14.46 27.32
N TRP A 561 -22.15 -13.21 26.99
CA TRP A 561 -21.03 -12.46 27.55
C TRP A 561 -21.24 -10.94 27.37
N SER A 562 -20.40 -10.16 28.03
CA SER A 562 -20.37 -8.71 27.93
C SER A 562 -18.94 -8.19 28.00
N THR A 563 -18.66 -7.10 27.30
CA THR A 563 -17.40 -6.36 27.34
C THR A 563 -17.68 -4.86 27.38
N ARG A 564 -16.63 -4.07 27.57
CA ARG A 564 -16.70 -2.61 27.58
C ARG A 564 -15.55 -2.03 26.76
N THR A 565 -15.86 -1.02 25.97
CA THR A 565 -14.88 -0.26 25.20
C THR A 565 -15.03 1.24 25.48
N PRO A 566 -13.93 2.00 25.56
CA PRO A 566 -14.00 3.45 25.73
C PRO A 566 -14.71 4.11 24.54
N ALA A 567 -15.52 5.13 24.82
CA ALA A 567 -16.16 5.98 23.83
C ALA A 567 -15.54 7.38 23.73
N GLY A 568 -14.68 7.73 24.68
CA GLY A 568 -13.88 8.95 24.68
C GLY A 568 -12.52 8.73 25.31
N GLY A 569 -11.93 9.82 25.80
CA GLY A 569 -10.65 9.82 26.49
C GLY A 569 -9.51 9.34 25.59
N ALA A 570 -9.52 9.70 24.30
CA ALA A 570 -8.37 9.48 23.44
C ALA A 570 -7.16 10.31 23.92
N GLY A 571 -7.41 11.44 24.58
CA GLY A 571 -6.38 12.39 25.03
C GLY A 571 -6.02 13.37 23.91
N ASP A 572 -4.87 14.02 24.05
CA ASP A 572 -4.40 14.99 23.06
C ASP A 572 -4.00 14.29 21.77
N ARG A 573 -4.39 14.87 20.62
CA ARG A 573 -4.09 14.35 19.28
C ARG A 573 -2.58 14.22 18.99
N GLY A 574 -1.74 15.04 19.63
CA GLY A 574 -0.29 14.99 19.43
C GLY A 574 0.08 15.19 17.94
N LEU A 575 0.59 14.13 17.30
CA LEU A 575 0.97 14.09 15.87
C LEU A 575 -0.18 13.75 14.92
N THR A 576 -1.33 13.30 15.40
CA THR A 576 -2.46 12.98 14.52
C THR A 576 -3.14 14.24 13.98
N GLU A 577 -3.79 14.13 12.83
CA GLU A 577 -4.36 15.28 12.13
C GLU A 577 -5.69 15.75 12.72
N ALA A 578 -6.40 14.88 13.44
CA ALA A 578 -7.73 15.13 13.98
C ALA A 578 -7.83 14.76 15.46
N ASP A 579 -8.76 15.40 16.18
CA ASP A 579 -9.05 15.05 17.56
C ASP A 579 -9.86 13.76 17.64
N GLY A 580 -9.41 12.82 18.48
CA GLY A 580 -10.07 11.54 18.65
C GLY A 580 -9.59 10.48 17.66
N MET A 581 -10.26 9.31 17.65
CA MET A 581 -9.86 8.19 16.80
C MET A 581 -11.04 7.33 16.34
N LEU A 582 -10.87 6.64 15.22
CA LEU A 582 -11.81 5.68 14.64
C LEU A 582 -11.04 4.38 14.37
N VAL A 583 -10.69 3.70 15.46
CA VAL A 583 -9.98 2.41 15.45
C VAL A 583 -10.95 1.29 15.83
N PRO A 584 -11.03 0.19 15.06
CA PRO A 584 -11.81 -0.99 15.45
C PRO A 584 -11.35 -1.57 16.79
N GLN A 585 -12.27 -1.61 17.77
CA GLN A 585 -11.98 -2.07 19.13
C GLN A 585 -12.39 -3.52 19.29
N LEU A 586 -11.42 -4.43 19.51
CA LEU A 586 -11.70 -5.85 19.72
C LEU A 586 -12.59 -6.06 20.94
N LEU A 587 -13.77 -6.66 20.74
CA LEU A 587 -14.75 -6.89 21.82
C LEU A 587 -14.44 -8.16 22.63
N GLY A 588 -13.73 -9.12 22.03
CA GLY A 588 -13.48 -10.43 22.62
C GLY A 588 -14.75 -11.30 22.64
N GLY A 589 -14.75 -12.33 23.51
CA GLY A 589 -15.84 -13.30 23.62
C GLY A 589 -15.90 -14.29 22.44
N ASP A 590 -16.32 -15.53 22.71
CA ASP A 590 -16.57 -16.52 21.65
C ASP A 590 -18.02 -16.31 21.15
N LEU A 591 -18.21 -16.19 19.84
CA LEU A 591 -19.54 -16.25 19.23
C LEU A 591 -19.98 -17.70 19.03
N PRO A 592 -21.26 -18.01 19.25
CA PRO A 592 -21.78 -19.33 18.93
C PRO A 592 -22.01 -19.50 17.42
N ALA A 593 -22.43 -20.71 17.02
CA ALA A 593 -22.79 -21.00 15.63
C ALA A 593 -24.18 -20.47 15.23
N GLU A 594 -25.08 -20.30 16.19
CA GLU A 594 -26.42 -19.75 15.97
C GLU A 594 -26.42 -18.22 15.95
N ALA A 595 -27.41 -17.62 15.28
CA ALA A 595 -27.58 -16.18 15.25
C ALA A 595 -27.73 -15.59 16.68
N VAL A 596 -27.13 -14.42 16.88
CA VAL A 596 -27.14 -13.68 18.14
C VAL A 596 -27.55 -12.24 17.92
N THR A 597 -28.04 -11.62 18.99
CA THR A 597 -28.21 -10.16 19.04
C THR A 597 -27.04 -9.55 19.79
N VAL A 598 -26.37 -8.58 19.17
CA VAL A 598 -25.31 -7.78 19.80
C VAL A 598 -25.90 -6.43 20.15
N ARG A 599 -25.93 -6.10 21.44
CA ARG A 599 -26.41 -4.81 21.95
C ARG A 599 -25.24 -3.95 22.37
N CYS A 600 -25.15 -2.74 21.85
CA CYS A 600 -24.30 -1.67 22.36
C CYS A 600 -25.14 -0.74 23.24
N THR A 601 -24.85 -0.65 24.53
CA THR A 601 -25.47 0.28 25.47
C THR A 601 -24.49 1.39 25.83
N SER A 602 -24.89 2.64 25.67
CA SER A 602 -24.05 3.77 26.04
C SER A 602 -24.10 4.05 27.55
N ARG A 603 -22.94 4.31 28.15
CA ARG A 603 -22.79 4.86 29.51
C ARG A 603 -22.41 6.35 29.53
N GLY A 604 -22.51 7.02 28.38
CA GLY A 604 -22.10 8.41 28.22
C GLY A 604 -22.68 9.01 26.93
N ASP A 605 -21.84 9.38 25.98
CA ASP A 605 -22.27 9.90 24.67
C ASP A 605 -21.48 9.20 23.55
N VAL A 606 -21.87 7.97 23.25
CA VAL A 606 -21.18 7.13 22.27
C VAL A 606 -21.50 7.61 20.87
N ARG A 607 -20.48 7.80 20.03
CA ARG A 607 -20.60 8.00 18.58
C ARG A 607 -20.32 6.66 17.90
N LEU A 608 -21.35 5.86 17.69
CA LEU A 608 -21.23 4.51 17.16
C LEU A 608 -21.30 4.54 15.63
N ASP A 609 -20.23 4.10 14.98
CA ASP A 609 -20.14 4.03 13.52
C ASP A 609 -20.69 2.69 13.02
N ALA A 610 -20.10 1.58 13.48
CA ALA A 610 -20.49 0.25 13.01
C ALA A 610 -20.13 -0.87 14.00
N LEU A 611 -20.66 -2.06 13.73
CA LEU A 611 -20.15 -3.33 14.25
C LEU A 611 -19.42 -4.07 13.12
N VAL A 612 -18.12 -4.29 13.29
CA VAL A 612 -17.28 -5.01 12.32
C VAL A 612 -17.12 -6.45 12.77
N ILE A 613 -17.33 -7.38 11.84
CA ILE A 613 -17.27 -8.82 12.06
C ILE A 613 -16.14 -9.38 11.20
N GLN A 614 -15.11 -9.88 11.87
CA GLN A 614 -14.05 -10.65 11.23
C GLN A 614 -14.43 -12.14 11.28
N PRO A 615 -14.52 -12.85 10.14
CA PRO A 615 -14.78 -14.28 10.15
C PRO A 615 -13.73 -15.07 10.94
N ALA A 616 -14.14 -16.18 11.56
CA ALA A 616 -13.21 -17.12 12.19
C ALA A 616 -12.16 -17.64 11.18
N VAL A 617 -12.61 -17.82 9.94
CA VAL A 617 -11.79 -18.12 8.76
C VAL A 617 -12.20 -17.16 7.64
N SER A 618 -11.33 -16.20 7.33
CA SER A 618 -11.45 -15.43 6.09
C SER A 618 -10.93 -16.27 4.93
N SER A 619 -11.44 -16.08 3.70
CA SER A 619 -11.00 -16.87 2.56
C SER A 619 -10.98 -16.13 1.23
N ALA A 620 -10.15 -16.62 0.31
CA ALA A 620 -10.14 -16.22 -1.10
C ALA A 620 -9.98 -17.47 -1.97
N VAL A 621 -10.85 -17.62 -2.98
CA VAL A 621 -10.84 -18.71 -3.96
C VAL A 621 -10.40 -18.15 -5.30
N TYR A 622 -9.33 -18.70 -5.83
CA TYR A 622 -8.70 -18.29 -7.08
C TYR A 622 -8.98 -19.34 -8.15
N ALA A 623 -9.44 -18.90 -9.32
CA ALA A 623 -9.40 -19.71 -10.52
C ALA A 623 -7.96 -19.82 -11.02
N THR A 624 -7.56 -21.01 -11.43
CA THR A 624 -6.22 -21.26 -12.00
C THR A 624 -6.31 -22.07 -13.28
N THR A 625 -5.23 -22.12 -14.05
CA THR A 625 -5.13 -22.89 -15.29
C THR A 625 -5.34 -24.41 -15.12
N SER A 626 -5.21 -24.94 -13.91
CA SER A 626 -5.33 -26.37 -13.62
C SER A 626 -6.41 -26.74 -12.58
N GLY A 627 -7.21 -25.77 -12.12
CA GLY A 627 -8.18 -25.99 -11.04
C GLY A 627 -8.40 -24.74 -10.19
N ALA A 628 -8.51 -24.89 -8.87
CA ALA A 628 -8.70 -23.78 -7.95
C ALA A 628 -7.62 -23.76 -6.86
N ALA A 629 -7.14 -22.57 -6.52
CA ALA A 629 -6.37 -22.36 -5.30
C ALA A 629 -7.26 -21.70 -4.24
N VAL A 630 -7.10 -22.05 -2.98
CA VAL A 630 -7.85 -21.44 -1.88
C VAL A 630 -6.92 -21.01 -0.77
N LEU A 631 -7.03 -19.75 -0.37
CA LEU A 631 -6.46 -19.21 0.86
C LEU A 631 -7.52 -19.27 1.95
N TYR A 632 -7.15 -19.83 3.11
CA TYR A 632 -7.91 -19.77 4.35
C TYR A 632 -7.06 -19.06 5.40
N ALA A 633 -7.48 -17.89 5.85
CA ALA A 633 -6.81 -17.10 6.87
C ALA A 633 -7.52 -17.26 8.22
N GLY A 634 -6.82 -17.78 9.23
CA GLY A 634 -7.39 -17.99 10.55
C GLY A 634 -7.45 -16.70 11.35
N GLY A 635 -8.65 -16.18 11.62
CA GLY A 635 -8.85 -15.02 12.47
C GLY A 635 -8.74 -15.34 13.96
N THR A 636 -9.12 -16.56 14.37
CA THR A 636 -9.17 -16.94 15.80
C THR A 636 -7.84 -17.51 16.28
N ARG A 637 -7.64 -17.63 17.61
CA ARG A 637 -6.47 -18.31 18.19
C ARG A 637 -6.57 -19.84 18.17
N ARG A 638 -7.76 -20.38 17.92
CA ARG A 638 -8.00 -21.82 17.89
C ARG A 638 -7.96 -22.31 16.45
N ASP A 639 -7.53 -23.56 16.28
CA ASP A 639 -7.63 -24.21 14.98
C ASP A 639 -9.10 -24.39 14.59
N GLN A 640 -9.40 -24.11 13.34
CA GLN A 640 -10.72 -24.29 12.76
C GLN A 640 -10.72 -25.51 11.83
N ARG A 641 -11.87 -26.17 11.71
CA ARG A 641 -12.08 -27.27 10.75
C ARG A 641 -13.31 -26.96 9.92
N ILE A 642 -13.13 -26.62 8.65
CA ILE A 642 -14.22 -26.24 7.77
C ILE A 642 -14.33 -27.19 6.58
N ALA A 643 -15.48 -27.14 5.89
CA ALA A 643 -15.62 -27.83 4.61
C ALA A 643 -14.66 -27.20 3.58
N PRO A 644 -14.06 -28.00 2.68
CA PRO A 644 -13.25 -27.46 1.60
C PRO A 644 -14.12 -26.58 0.69
N LEU A 645 -13.63 -25.39 0.33
CA LEU A 645 -14.28 -24.47 -0.61
C LEU A 645 -14.03 -24.86 -2.07
N ALA A 646 -13.00 -25.66 -2.32
CA ALA A 646 -12.72 -26.27 -3.62
C ALA A 646 -11.99 -27.60 -3.42
N PRO A 647 -12.05 -28.54 -4.39
CA PRO A 647 -11.20 -29.72 -4.40
C PRO A 647 -9.72 -29.31 -4.41
N GLY A 648 -8.91 -30.01 -3.65
CA GLY A 648 -7.47 -29.75 -3.63
C GLY A 648 -6.79 -30.39 -2.44
N SER A 649 -5.46 -30.33 -2.46
CA SER A 649 -4.61 -30.70 -1.32
C SER A 649 -3.72 -29.52 -0.97
N GLY A 650 -3.06 -29.57 0.18
CA GLY A 650 -2.24 -28.43 0.56
C GLY A 650 -1.65 -28.54 1.94
N ARG A 651 -1.22 -27.40 2.47
CA ARG A 651 -0.55 -27.32 3.77
C ARG A 651 -1.14 -26.19 4.62
N SER A 652 -1.10 -26.43 5.91
CA SER A 652 -1.37 -25.39 6.91
C SER A 652 -0.06 -24.81 7.40
N TYR A 653 -0.06 -23.51 7.67
CA TYR A 653 1.09 -22.72 8.09
C TYR A 653 0.75 -21.94 9.37
N ASP A 654 1.75 -21.74 10.22
CA ASP A 654 1.66 -20.70 11.25
C ASP A 654 1.80 -19.31 10.59
N ALA A 655 1.57 -18.24 11.36
CA ALA A 655 1.68 -16.86 10.88
C ALA A 655 3.05 -16.55 10.26
N ASP A 656 4.12 -17.17 10.77
CA ASP A 656 5.48 -16.98 10.23
C ASP A 656 5.73 -17.71 8.89
N GLY A 657 4.74 -18.45 8.38
CA GLY A 657 4.84 -19.27 7.19
C GLY A 657 5.47 -20.65 7.41
N SER A 658 5.77 -21.04 8.65
CA SER A 658 6.30 -22.36 8.97
C SER A 658 5.23 -23.46 8.74
N PRO A 659 5.54 -24.55 8.02
CA PRO A 659 4.56 -25.60 7.72
C PRO A 659 4.22 -26.43 8.97
N ARG A 660 2.95 -26.78 9.12
CA ARG A 660 2.42 -27.56 10.27
C ARG A 660 1.71 -28.86 9.90
N GLY A 661 1.72 -29.23 8.62
CA GLY A 661 1.19 -30.49 8.11
C GLY A 661 0.23 -30.32 6.95
N GLN A 662 -0.43 -31.42 6.56
CA GLN A 662 -1.40 -31.42 5.47
C GLN A 662 -2.66 -30.63 5.85
N ALA A 663 -3.15 -29.84 4.90
CA ALA A 663 -4.34 -29.02 5.05
C ALA A 663 -5.62 -29.85 5.20
N VAL A 664 -5.75 -30.93 4.42
CA VAL A 664 -6.97 -31.74 4.36
C VAL A 664 -6.79 -33.02 5.16
N GLN A 665 -7.62 -33.23 6.18
CA GLN A 665 -7.66 -34.46 6.96
C GLN A 665 -9.12 -34.86 7.23
N GLY A 666 -9.49 -36.09 6.85
CA GLY A 666 -10.86 -36.60 7.05
C GLY A 666 -11.94 -35.79 6.31
N GLY A 667 -11.64 -35.30 5.11
CA GLY A 667 -12.59 -34.53 4.28
C GLY A 667 -12.83 -33.08 4.71
N ARG A 668 -12.09 -32.56 5.69
CA ARG A 668 -12.16 -31.16 6.14
C ARG A 668 -10.81 -30.48 6.03
N VAL A 669 -10.83 -29.15 5.83
CA VAL A 669 -9.64 -28.30 5.85
C VAL A 669 -9.38 -27.84 7.28
N ARG A 670 -8.17 -28.10 7.78
CA ARG A 670 -7.67 -27.58 9.05
C ARG A 670 -7.04 -26.21 8.81
N VAL A 671 -7.60 -25.18 9.43
CA VAL A 671 -7.06 -23.81 9.39
C VAL A 671 -6.45 -23.50 10.74
N ARG A 672 -5.19 -23.04 10.74
CA ARG A 672 -4.44 -22.78 11.98
C ARG A 672 -4.89 -21.48 12.62
N GLY A 673 -5.03 -21.50 13.94
CA GLY A 673 -5.35 -20.28 14.69
C GLY A 673 -4.27 -19.21 14.51
N GLY A 674 -4.65 -18.03 14.02
CA GLY A 674 -3.75 -16.90 13.73
C GLY A 674 -2.78 -17.13 12.56
N GLY A 675 -2.83 -18.30 11.92
CA GLY A 675 -2.03 -18.64 10.75
C GLY A 675 -2.90 -18.68 9.50
N PHE A 676 -2.45 -19.44 8.51
CA PHE A 676 -3.18 -19.59 7.26
C PHE A 676 -3.03 -20.99 6.68
N THR A 677 -3.84 -21.34 5.70
CA THR A 677 -3.82 -22.63 5.02
C THR A 677 -4.07 -22.39 3.55
N ILE A 678 -3.32 -23.07 2.69
CA ILE A 678 -3.50 -23.00 1.24
C ILE A 678 -3.77 -24.39 0.71
N THR A 679 -4.80 -24.52 -0.13
CA THR A 679 -5.10 -25.72 -0.93
C THR A 679 -5.07 -25.39 -2.42
N ARG A 680 -4.65 -26.34 -3.26
CA ARG A 680 -4.60 -26.24 -4.73
C ARG A 680 -4.91 -27.56 -5.40
#